data_AF-A0A4D6MMW4-F1
#
_entry.id   AF-A0A4D6MMW4-F1
#
_cell.length_a   1.000
_cell.length_b   1.000
_cell.length_c   1.000
_cell.angle_alpha   90.00
_cell.angle_beta   90.00
_cell.angle_gamma   90.00
#
_symmetry.space_group_name_H-M   'P 1'
#
loop_
_entity.id
_entity.type
_entity.pdbx_description
1 polymer ?
#
loop_
_entity_poly.entity_id
_entity_poly.type
_entity_poly.pdbx_seq_one_letter_code
_entity_poly.pdbx_strand_id
1 'polypeptide(L)'
;MENRFRLSIFFMLWASMVLSAESECKRDCDLALASYSLTGGDLTYVSKLMKSEVLSKPEDILPYNSETIKNKDQVPAFTRVNVPFPCDCIGDFLGHVFQYDVVSGDTYTSIATNYSDLTTAQLLQSFNTNSQTGVPDTATVNVFVNCSCGNSEVSKAYGLFITYPLRTEDSLQSIANKTGIESDLLLKYNPGVNFSQGSGLVYIPGKVQCKPTFFSYIVSTKAGLALRVIAGISGGVVTALLLLAICGYVTYYRRKKVWKRNLLKEEFTMNSARIMNDEACDVPDAEGGANTIRVDNSAEFSYEELANATNNFSLANKIGQGGFGQVYYAELNGEKAAVKKMDMQATREFLAELKVLTRVHHLNLVRLIGYCIESSLFLVYEYIENGNLGQHLRRSDFNPLPWSSRVQIALDSARGLQYIHEHTVPVYIHRDIKSENILIDKKLCAKLIDVGSSSLLTANMKGTFGYMPPEYAYGNVSPKIDVYAFGVVLYELISAKEALITGGVQGAELKGLVSLFDAAFDQQDPTEGLKKLVDPRLEDNYPIDSVIKMALLGKACTENDPQQRPNMSSVVVTLTALTSNSEDWDIASIIENPTLANLIKGLLLLFLLLEYVCCNVEAKCLKGCNVALGSYYVNTRMSLDVITPLMKSSVVSNSDDIISYNKDKIFNKNVFYFDRINIPFPCDCISDEFLGHVFEYSAAEGDTYDSIAKVEYADLTTVELLRRFNSYGQNGIPKNAKVNVTVNCSCGNSQVSQDYGLFITYPLRPGNNLHDIANEAHLDAQLLQNYNPGVNFSKESGIVFIPGRDQFGEYVPLHPRNTGLAKGDVAGISIAGICGLLLLVICIYVKFFKKKEGEKPKLPTENSRAFSTQDASGSAEYEISGSSGTATAAGLTGIMVAKSMEFTYQELAKATNNFSLENKIGQGGFGAVYYAELRGEKTAIKKMDVQASTEFLCELKVLTHVHHLNLVRLIGYCVEGSLFLVYEHIDNGNLGQYLHGTGKDPLPWSSRVQIALDSARGLEYIHEHTVPVYIHRDVKSANILIDKNFRGKVADFGLTKLIEVGGSTLHTRLVGTFGYMPPEYAQYGDVSPKVDVYAFGVVLYELISAKNAVLKTGEFVAESKGLVALFEEALNQSNPSEAIRKLVDPRLGENYPIDSVLKIAQLGRACTRDNPLLRPSMRSIVVALMTLSSPTEDFDDETASYENQTLINLLSVR
;
A
#
# COMPACT_ATOMS: atom_id res chain seq x y z
N MET A 1 43.68 -13.58 8.99
CA MET A 1 43.38 -12.37 8.20
C MET A 1 41.86 -12.10 8.14
N GLU A 2 41.14 -11.68 9.19
CA GLU A 2 41.50 -11.03 10.47
C GLU A 2 41.70 -9.49 10.39
N ASN A 3 40.58 -8.79 10.44
CA ASN A 3 40.40 -7.68 11.38
C ASN A 3 38.91 -7.52 11.69
N ARG A 4 38.55 -7.58 12.99
CA ARG A 4 37.38 -6.93 13.64
C ARG A 4 36.03 -7.09 12.91
N PHE A 5 35.12 -8.00 13.27
CA PHE A 5 34.72 -8.43 14.63
C PHE A 5 34.29 -7.25 15.53
N ARG A 6 33.07 -7.33 16.09
CA ARG A 6 32.41 -6.35 16.97
C ARG A 6 31.88 -5.05 16.34
N LEU A 7 30.78 -5.17 15.61
CA LEU A 7 29.52 -4.60 16.14
C LEU A 7 28.33 -5.54 15.92
N SER A 8 28.50 -6.79 16.34
CA SER A 8 27.39 -7.68 16.66
C SER A 8 26.47 -7.02 17.70
N ILE A 9 25.17 -7.32 17.64
CA ILE A 9 24.19 -7.03 18.70
C ILE A 9 23.89 -5.53 18.88
N PHE A 10 23.00 -4.97 18.03
CA PHE A 10 21.84 -4.20 18.54
C PHE A 10 20.73 -3.94 17.50
N PHE A 11 21.05 -3.71 16.21
CA PHE A 11 20.10 -3.18 15.21
C PHE A 11 19.91 -4.03 13.93
N MET A 12 20.16 -5.34 13.98
CA MET A 12 19.59 -6.30 13.00
C MET A 12 18.37 -7.05 13.56
N LEU A 13 17.69 -6.44 14.54
CA LEU A 13 16.27 -6.65 14.80
C LEU A 13 15.58 -5.35 14.38
N TRP A 14 14.46 -5.48 13.66
CA TRP A 14 13.73 -4.39 12.98
C TRP A 14 14.47 -3.69 11.82
N ALA A 15 14.32 -4.23 10.59
CA ALA A 15 13.93 -3.47 9.38
C ALA A 15 13.96 -4.32 8.06
N SER A 16 13.47 -5.56 8.02
CA SER A 16 13.33 -6.32 6.75
C SER A 16 12.17 -7.32 6.68
N MET A 17 11.06 -7.00 7.34
CA MET A 17 9.68 -7.33 6.93
C MET A 17 8.88 -6.05 7.21
N VAL A 18 7.94 -5.58 6.39
CA VAL A 18 7.25 -6.11 5.20
C VAL A 18 7.42 -5.07 4.06
N LEU A 19 7.61 -5.45 2.79
CA LEU A 19 6.53 -5.61 1.80
C LEU A 19 6.80 -6.74 0.80
N SER A 20 6.54 -7.97 1.26
CA SER A 20 5.74 -8.90 0.45
C SER A 20 4.28 -8.41 0.48
N ALA A 21 3.44 -8.84 -0.47
CA ALA A 21 2.02 -8.93 -0.18
C ALA A 21 1.81 -10.04 0.86
N GLU A 22 0.94 -9.82 1.83
CA GLU A 22 0.66 -10.75 2.93
C GLU A 22 -0.49 -11.68 2.52
N SER A 23 -0.43 -12.97 2.92
CA SER A 23 -1.66 -13.67 3.27
C SER A 23 -2.06 -13.16 4.66
N GLU A 24 -3.16 -12.39 4.72
CA GLU A 24 -3.41 -11.49 5.85
C GLU A 24 -3.97 -12.17 7.11
N CYS A 25 -3.16 -13.04 7.73
CA CYS A 25 -3.22 -13.21 9.18
C CYS A 25 -2.54 -11.99 9.86
N LYS A 26 -3.26 -10.88 9.94
CA LYS A 26 -2.81 -9.70 10.70
C LYS A 26 -3.14 -9.87 12.18
N ARG A 27 -2.12 -9.79 13.03
CA ARG A 27 -2.26 -9.84 14.49
C ARG A 27 -2.85 -8.54 15.04
N ASP A 28 -4.17 -8.50 15.18
CA ASP A 28 -4.87 -7.49 16.00
C ASP A 28 -5.42 -8.06 17.33
N CYS A 29 -5.17 -9.35 17.63
CA CYS A 29 -5.50 -9.97 18.92
C CYS A 29 -4.48 -11.04 19.34
N ASP A 30 -3.71 -10.80 20.40
CA ASP A 30 -2.75 -11.78 20.94
C ASP A 30 -3.41 -12.86 21.84
N LEU A 31 -4.70 -12.70 22.14
CA LEU A 31 -5.46 -13.52 23.10
C LEU A 31 -6.82 -13.88 22.52
N ALA A 32 -7.24 -15.12 22.74
CA ALA A 32 -8.59 -15.62 22.50
C ALA A 32 -9.15 -16.34 23.73
N LEU A 33 -10.47 -16.59 23.74
CA LEU A 33 -11.15 -17.38 24.75
C LEU A 33 -11.76 -18.63 24.12
N ALA A 34 -11.57 -19.80 24.71
CA ALA A 34 -12.23 -21.03 24.28
C ALA A 34 -13.39 -21.37 25.23
N SER A 35 -14.60 -21.60 24.70
CA SER A 35 -15.79 -21.89 25.53
C SER A 35 -15.92 -23.39 25.85
N TYR A 36 -14.95 -23.89 26.61
CA TYR A 36 -14.80 -25.29 27.01
C TYR A 36 -15.94 -25.71 27.94
N SER A 37 -16.61 -26.83 27.67
CA SER A 37 -17.63 -27.41 28.57
C SER A 37 -17.02 -28.47 29.49
N LEU A 38 -17.06 -28.22 30.80
CA LEU A 38 -16.57 -29.17 31.81
C LEU A 38 -17.57 -30.31 32.01
N THR A 39 -17.25 -31.52 31.57
CA THR A 39 -18.03 -32.74 31.87
C THR A 39 -18.00 -33.11 33.37
N GLY A 40 -16.94 -32.71 34.08
CA GLY A 40 -16.81 -32.77 35.53
C GLY A 40 -15.35 -32.55 35.97
N GLY A 41 -15.15 -32.17 37.24
CA GLY A 41 -13.82 -31.95 37.83
C GLY A 41 -13.52 -30.50 38.18
N ASP A 42 -12.26 -30.24 38.55
CA ASP A 42 -11.74 -28.92 38.85
C ASP A 42 -11.10 -28.26 37.62
N LEU A 43 -10.70 -26.99 37.75
CA LEU A 43 -10.01 -26.27 36.68
C LEU A 43 -8.59 -26.80 36.39
N THR A 44 -8.06 -27.73 37.20
CA THR A 44 -6.72 -28.30 37.06
C THR A 44 -6.59 -29.28 35.89
N TYR A 45 -7.68 -29.93 35.47
CA TYR A 45 -7.65 -30.70 34.22
C TYR A 45 -7.49 -29.78 33.00
N VAL A 46 -8.34 -28.75 32.90
CA VAL A 46 -8.34 -27.82 31.75
C VAL A 46 -7.06 -27.00 31.66
N SER A 47 -6.51 -26.52 32.79
CA SER A 47 -5.23 -25.78 32.78
C SER A 47 -4.00 -26.64 32.47
N LYS A 48 -4.12 -27.98 32.49
CA LYS A 48 -3.08 -28.90 31.99
C LYS A 48 -3.28 -29.21 30.51
N LEU A 49 -4.53 -29.43 30.09
CA LEU A 49 -4.86 -29.76 28.70
C LEU A 49 -4.60 -28.57 27.76
N MET A 50 -5.09 -27.38 28.10
CA MET A 50 -4.91 -26.15 27.32
C MET A 50 -3.73 -25.30 27.83
N LYS A 51 -2.69 -25.96 28.35
CA LYS A 51 -1.52 -25.28 28.92
C LYS A 51 -0.79 -24.48 27.84
N SER A 52 -0.54 -23.20 28.11
CA SER A 52 0.08 -22.25 27.17
C SER A 52 0.80 -21.14 27.94
N GLU A 53 1.39 -20.17 27.24
CA GLU A 53 2.08 -19.03 27.87
C GLU A 53 1.12 -18.13 28.69
N VAL A 54 -0.16 -18.09 28.33
CA VAL A 54 -1.21 -17.32 29.05
C VAL A 54 -2.03 -18.15 30.04
N LEU A 55 -1.84 -19.48 30.07
CA LEU A 55 -2.54 -20.41 30.94
C LEU A 55 -1.55 -21.41 31.55
N SER A 56 -1.09 -21.10 32.75
CA SER A 56 -0.07 -21.85 33.49
C SER A 56 -0.62 -22.70 34.63
N LYS A 57 -1.77 -22.26 35.21
CA LYS A 57 -2.37 -22.81 36.44
C LYS A 57 -3.89 -22.53 36.47
N PRO A 58 -4.67 -23.22 37.33
CA PRO A 58 -6.13 -23.10 37.38
C PRO A 58 -6.63 -21.66 37.66
N GLU A 59 -5.86 -20.89 38.42
CA GLU A 59 -6.21 -19.53 38.81
C GLU A 59 -6.26 -18.55 37.62
N ASP A 60 -5.52 -18.83 36.54
CA ASP A 60 -5.45 -17.97 35.34
C ASP A 60 -6.79 -17.94 34.57
N ILE A 61 -7.65 -18.95 34.77
CA ILE A 61 -8.98 -19.06 34.16
C ILE A 61 -10.02 -18.19 34.90
N LEU A 62 -9.85 -17.96 36.20
CA LEU A 62 -10.86 -17.31 37.06
C LEU A 62 -11.23 -15.86 36.63
N PRO A 63 -10.30 -14.98 36.20
CA PRO A 63 -10.65 -13.61 35.78
C PRO A 63 -11.67 -13.54 34.64
N TYR A 64 -11.66 -14.52 33.73
CA TYR A 64 -12.53 -14.60 32.55
C TYR A 64 -13.90 -15.26 32.84
N ASN A 65 -14.12 -15.68 34.09
CA ASN A 65 -15.28 -16.47 34.53
C ASN A 65 -15.88 -15.95 35.86
N SER A 66 -15.56 -14.72 36.27
CA SER A 66 -15.89 -14.18 37.60
C SER A 66 -17.39 -14.12 37.96
N GLU A 67 -18.28 -14.20 36.96
CA GLU A 67 -19.73 -14.25 37.15
C GLU A 67 -20.25 -15.69 37.37
N THR A 68 -19.60 -16.69 36.76
CA THR A 68 -20.01 -18.11 36.77
C THR A 68 -19.22 -18.97 37.75
N ILE A 69 -17.94 -18.68 37.98
CA ILE A 69 -17.03 -19.44 38.85
C ILE A 69 -16.53 -18.55 39.99
N LYS A 70 -16.81 -18.97 41.23
CA LYS A 70 -16.34 -18.29 42.46
C LYS A 70 -15.24 -19.07 43.21
N ASN A 71 -15.03 -20.33 42.85
CA ASN A 71 -13.98 -21.18 43.38
C ASN A 71 -13.54 -22.17 42.29
N LYS A 72 -12.22 -22.28 42.06
CA LYS A 72 -11.62 -23.23 41.10
C LYS A 72 -11.83 -24.71 41.48
N ASP A 73 -12.01 -24.99 42.77
CA ASP A 73 -12.09 -26.34 43.33
C ASP A 73 -13.55 -26.86 43.42
N GLN A 74 -14.53 -26.03 43.03
CA GLN A 74 -15.97 -26.35 43.08
C GLN A 74 -16.71 -25.75 41.87
N VAL A 75 -16.47 -26.32 40.68
CA VAL A 75 -17.19 -25.96 39.45
C VAL A 75 -18.32 -26.98 39.19
N PRO A 76 -19.57 -26.56 38.91
CA PRO A 76 -20.65 -27.49 38.57
C PRO A 76 -20.37 -28.22 37.25
N ALA A 77 -20.78 -29.48 37.15
CA ALA A 77 -20.73 -30.23 35.89
C ALA A 77 -21.59 -29.56 34.80
N PHE A 78 -21.13 -29.68 33.55
CA PHE A 78 -21.66 -29.05 32.35
C PHE A 78 -21.59 -27.50 32.32
N THR A 79 -20.84 -26.89 33.25
CA THR A 79 -20.50 -25.46 33.16
C THR A 79 -19.58 -25.21 31.96
N ARG A 80 -19.97 -24.31 31.06
CA ARG A 80 -19.03 -23.73 30.09
C ARG A 80 -18.15 -22.70 30.78
N VAL A 81 -16.85 -22.79 30.52
CA VAL A 81 -15.81 -21.91 31.08
C VAL A 81 -15.02 -21.29 29.94
N ASN A 82 -14.75 -19.99 30.04
CA ASN A 82 -13.94 -19.24 29.07
C ASN A 82 -12.46 -19.45 29.40
N VAL A 83 -11.76 -20.24 28.61
CA VAL A 83 -10.35 -20.60 28.83
C VAL A 83 -9.47 -19.64 28.01
N PRO A 84 -8.56 -18.87 28.62
CA PRO A 84 -7.62 -18.02 27.88
C PRO A 84 -6.60 -18.86 27.12
N PHE A 85 -6.36 -18.53 25.85
CA PHE A 85 -5.28 -19.11 25.05
C PHE A 85 -4.72 -18.07 24.06
N PRO A 86 -3.46 -18.22 23.59
CA PRO A 86 -2.88 -17.31 22.61
C PRO A 86 -3.63 -17.44 21.28
N CYS A 87 -3.65 -16.36 20.47
CA CYS A 87 -4.20 -16.39 19.12
C CYS A 87 -3.09 -16.08 18.12
N ASP A 88 -2.54 -17.14 17.51
CA ASP A 88 -1.38 -17.09 16.63
C ASP A 88 -1.75 -17.27 15.15
N CYS A 89 -0.86 -16.76 14.29
CA CYS A 89 -0.87 -17.03 12.86
C CYS A 89 -0.09 -18.30 12.55
N ILE A 90 -0.79 -19.32 12.08
CA ILE A 90 -0.25 -20.66 11.77
C ILE A 90 -0.53 -20.93 10.30
N GLY A 91 0.43 -20.53 9.46
CA GLY A 91 0.19 -20.37 8.03
C GLY A 91 -0.86 -19.30 7.77
N ASP A 92 -1.84 -19.61 6.93
CA ASP A 92 -2.94 -18.71 6.57
C ASP A 92 -4.13 -18.76 7.55
N PHE A 93 -3.99 -19.46 8.69
CA PHE A 93 -5.06 -19.67 9.67
C PHE A 93 -4.75 -19.01 11.04
N LEU A 94 -5.81 -18.50 11.69
CA LEU A 94 -5.77 -18.03 13.09
C LEU A 94 -6.11 -19.17 14.05
N GLY A 95 -5.22 -19.47 14.98
CA GLY A 95 -5.46 -20.47 16.04
C GLY A 95 -4.27 -20.65 16.98
N HIS A 96 -4.21 -21.78 17.67
CA HIS A 96 -3.04 -22.18 18.47
C HIS A 96 -2.86 -23.70 18.42
N VAL A 97 -1.61 -24.17 18.48
CA VAL A 97 -1.29 -25.62 18.53
C VAL A 97 -0.88 -26.00 19.94
N PHE A 98 -1.79 -26.67 20.66
CA PHE A 98 -1.47 -27.34 21.90
C PHE A 98 -0.73 -28.67 21.63
N GLN A 99 0.07 -29.12 22.60
CA GLN A 99 0.71 -30.42 22.57
C GLN A 99 -0.09 -31.39 23.44
N TYR A 100 -0.51 -32.53 22.88
CA TYR A 100 -1.26 -33.56 23.60
C TYR A 100 -0.48 -34.88 23.59
N ASP A 101 -0.03 -35.33 24.76
CA ASP A 101 0.62 -36.64 24.92
C ASP A 101 -0.43 -37.76 24.91
N VAL A 102 -0.30 -38.68 23.95
CA VAL A 102 -1.31 -39.71 23.63
C VAL A 102 -1.31 -40.82 24.68
N VAL A 103 -2.49 -41.16 25.19
CA VAL A 103 -2.68 -42.27 26.14
C VAL A 103 -3.11 -43.54 25.40
N SER A 104 -2.73 -44.71 25.89
CA SER A 104 -3.11 -46.00 25.29
C SER A 104 -4.62 -46.11 25.07
N GLY A 105 -5.03 -46.24 23.80
CA GLY A 105 -6.43 -46.28 23.37
C GLY A 105 -7.01 -44.93 22.87
N ASP A 106 -6.23 -43.84 22.85
CA ASP A 106 -6.69 -42.57 22.25
C ASP A 106 -6.83 -42.65 20.71
N THR A 107 -7.77 -41.88 20.20
CA THR A 107 -8.08 -41.68 18.78
C THR A 107 -8.23 -40.19 18.52
N TYR A 108 -8.12 -39.73 17.27
CA TYR A 108 -8.40 -38.31 16.98
C TYR A 108 -9.83 -37.89 17.35
N THR A 109 -10.78 -38.82 17.44
CA THR A 109 -12.13 -38.55 17.96
C THR A 109 -12.14 -38.33 19.48
N SER A 110 -11.50 -39.20 20.28
CA SER A 110 -11.42 -39.00 21.74
C SER A 110 -10.61 -37.75 22.09
N ILE A 111 -9.53 -37.46 21.38
CA ILE A 111 -8.73 -36.24 21.56
C ILE A 111 -9.58 -34.98 21.26
N ALA A 112 -10.36 -34.97 20.18
CA ALA A 112 -11.25 -33.83 19.86
C ALA A 112 -12.31 -33.60 20.95
N THR A 113 -12.93 -34.68 21.47
CA THR A 113 -13.90 -34.60 22.57
C THR A 113 -13.25 -34.24 23.91
N ASN A 114 -12.00 -34.66 24.17
CA ASN A 114 -11.22 -34.20 25.33
C ASN A 114 -10.99 -32.68 25.26
N TYR A 115 -10.80 -32.10 24.07
CA TYR A 115 -10.80 -30.64 23.84
C TYR A 115 -12.21 -30.03 23.74
N SER A 116 -13.25 -30.69 24.27
CA SER A 116 -14.64 -30.19 24.29
C SER A 116 -15.17 -29.79 22.90
N ASP A 117 -14.68 -30.46 21.85
CA ASP A 117 -15.02 -30.24 20.44
C ASP A 117 -14.62 -28.84 19.89
N LEU A 118 -13.59 -28.23 20.49
CA LEU A 118 -12.87 -27.03 19.99
C LEU A 118 -12.01 -27.31 18.73
N THR A 119 -11.89 -28.57 18.36
CA THR A 119 -11.17 -29.09 17.17
C THR A 119 -11.94 -30.30 16.62
N THR A 120 -11.54 -30.83 15.47
CA THR A 120 -12.18 -32.03 14.88
C THR A 120 -11.15 -33.11 14.56
N ALA A 121 -11.58 -34.38 14.52
CA ALA A 121 -10.69 -35.49 14.18
C ALA A 121 -10.06 -35.35 12.78
N GLN A 122 -10.78 -34.72 11.84
CA GLN A 122 -10.27 -34.39 10.50
C GLN A 122 -9.19 -33.30 10.54
N LEU A 123 -9.39 -32.26 11.35
CA LEU A 123 -8.42 -31.17 11.53
C LEU A 123 -7.15 -31.69 12.20
N LEU A 124 -7.29 -32.51 13.25
CA LEU A 124 -6.17 -33.20 13.89
C LEU A 124 -5.39 -34.06 12.89
N GLN A 125 -6.07 -34.80 12.00
CA GLN A 125 -5.40 -35.58 10.96
C GLN A 125 -4.68 -34.71 9.91
N SER A 126 -5.18 -33.52 9.58
CA SER A 126 -4.47 -32.61 8.65
C SER A 126 -3.18 -32.01 9.23
N PHE A 127 -3.05 -31.92 10.56
CA PHE A 127 -1.87 -31.38 11.25
C PHE A 127 -0.92 -32.46 11.81
N ASN A 128 -1.21 -33.75 11.62
CA ASN A 128 -0.43 -34.86 12.18
C ASN A 128 -0.31 -36.03 11.19
N THR A 129 0.89 -36.57 11.00
CA THR A 129 1.22 -37.53 9.93
C THR A 129 0.79 -39.00 10.18
N ASN A 130 -0.06 -39.27 11.19
CA ASN A 130 -0.37 -40.63 11.62
C ASN A 130 -1.74 -41.12 11.10
N SER A 131 -1.90 -42.45 11.01
CA SER A 131 -3.13 -43.09 10.52
C SER A 131 -4.31 -42.94 11.49
N GLN A 132 -5.50 -42.70 10.92
CA GLN A 132 -6.73 -42.32 11.61
C GLN A 132 -7.20 -43.27 12.74
N THR A 133 -6.81 -44.54 12.70
CA THR A 133 -7.26 -45.63 13.60
C THR A 133 -6.18 -46.16 14.54
N GLY A 134 -5.02 -45.49 14.63
CA GLY A 134 -3.93 -45.93 15.50
C GLY A 134 -2.91 -44.82 15.72
N VAL A 135 -3.20 -43.92 16.67
CA VAL A 135 -2.23 -42.95 17.17
C VAL A 135 -1.35 -43.68 18.21
N PRO A 136 -0.01 -43.72 18.07
CA PRO A 136 0.82 -44.53 18.97
C PRO A 136 0.79 -44.03 20.42
N ASP A 137 0.74 -44.94 21.39
CA ASP A 137 0.77 -44.75 22.86
C ASP A 137 1.99 -43.98 23.43
N THR A 138 2.84 -43.43 22.56
CA THR A 138 4.07 -42.67 22.88
C THR A 138 4.26 -41.45 21.97
N ALA A 139 3.27 -41.12 21.14
CA ALA A 139 3.28 -39.93 20.30
C ALA A 139 2.75 -38.70 21.05
N THR A 140 3.27 -37.52 20.70
CA THR A 140 2.62 -36.25 21.01
C THR A 140 1.90 -35.76 19.75
N VAL A 141 0.66 -35.29 19.92
CA VAL A 141 -0.23 -34.81 18.85
C VAL A 141 -0.34 -33.29 18.90
N ASN A 142 -0.18 -32.65 17.74
CA ASN A 142 -0.47 -31.24 17.53
C ASN A 142 -1.99 -31.04 17.53
N VAL A 143 -2.54 -30.42 18.57
CA VAL A 143 -3.97 -30.10 18.67
C VAL A 143 -4.18 -28.64 18.29
N PHE A 144 -4.61 -28.41 17.05
CA PHE A 144 -4.94 -27.08 16.53
C PHE A 144 -6.36 -26.66 16.93
N VAL A 145 -6.50 -25.49 17.54
CA VAL A 145 -7.78 -24.84 17.93
C VAL A 145 -7.85 -23.47 17.28
N ASN A 146 -8.93 -23.21 16.52
CA ASN A 146 -9.11 -21.94 15.81
C ASN A 146 -9.41 -20.76 16.76
N CYS A 147 -9.02 -19.56 16.33
CA CYS A 147 -9.44 -18.28 16.92
C CYS A 147 -9.83 -17.28 15.83
N SER A 148 -10.23 -16.07 16.23
CA SER A 148 -10.57 -14.97 15.32
C SER A 148 -10.31 -13.63 16.01
N CYS A 149 -9.77 -12.65 15.29
CA CYS A 149 -9.63 -11.27 15.77
C CYS A 149 -10.81 -10.37 15.36
N GLY A 150 -11.84 -10.94 14.72
CA GLY A 150 -12.94 -10.18 14.15
C GLY A 150 -12.56 -9.47 12.84
N ASN A 151 -13.40 -8.53 12.44
CA ASN A 151 -13.18 -7.65 11.28
C ASN A 151 -13.60 -6.22 11.67
N SER A 152 -12.68 -5.27 11.48
CA SER A 152 -12.86 -3.85 11.80
C SER A 152 -13.88 -3.12 10.91
N GLU A 153 -14.23 -3.71 9.76
CA GLU A 153 -15.32 -3.27 8.87
C GLU A 153 -16.70 -3.66 9.42
N VAL A 154 -16.79 -4.80 10.12
CA VAL A 154 -18.03 -5.30 10.74
C VAL A 154 -18.30 -4.58 12.05
N SER A 155 -17.28 -4.42 12.91
CA SER A 155 -17.34 -3.55 14.09
C SER A 155 -15.96 -3.28 14.69
N LYS A 156 -15.71 -2.04 15.10
CA LYS A 156 -14.50 -1.62 15.84
C LYS A 156 -14.66 -1.70 17.37
N ALA A 157 -15.77 -2.24 17.87
CA ALA A 157 -16.13 -2.24 19.29
C ALA A 157 -15.79 -3.55 20.03
N TYR A 158 -15.25 -4.55 19.34
CA TYR A 158 -14.98 -5.89 19.88
C TYR A 158 -13.58 -6.34 19.43
N GLY A 159 -12.76 -6.83 20.36
CA GLY A 159 -11.35 -7.18 20.11
C GLY A 159 -10.85 -8.38 20.90
N LEU A 160 -11.75 -9.18 21.46
CA LEU A 160 -11.48 -10.48 22.10
C LEU A 160 -12.66 -11.40 21.77
N PHE A 161 -12.42 -12.46 21.01
CA PHE A 161 -13.47 -13.39 20.61
C PHE A 161 -13.44 -14.67 21.42
N ILE A 162 -14.62 -15.27 21.56
CA ILE A 162 -14.81 -16.59 22.16
C ILE A 162 -15.04 -17.59 21.03
N THR A 163 -14.12 -18.56 20.86
CA THR A 163 -14.33 -19.74 20.03
C THR A 163 -15.30 -20.67 20.74
N TYR A 164 -16.45 -20.94 20.11
CA TYR A 164 -17.60 -21.57 20.73
C TYR A 164 -18.09 -22.78 19.91
N PRO A 165 -17.84 -24.02 20.38
CA PRO A 165 -18.45 -25.20 19.79
C PRO A 165 -19.96 -25.19 20.03
N LEU A 166 -20.76 -25.30 18.97
CA LEU A 166 -22.22 -25.43 19.06
C LEU A 166 -22.60 -26.78 19.68
N ARG A 167 -23.64 -26.79 20.52
CA ARG A 167 -24.28 -27.99 21.07
C ARG A 167 -25.72 -28.08 20.59
N THR A 168 -26.34 -29.25 20.73
CA THR A 168 -27.71 -29.57 20.29
C THR A 168 -28.81 -28.63 20.81
N GLU A 169 -28.56 -27.99 21.95
CA GLU A 169 -29.44 -27.07 22.67
C GLU A 169 -29.13 -25.58 22.40
N ASP A 170 -28.05 -25.29 21.67
CA ASP A 170 -27.70 -23.94 21.26
C ASP A 170 -28.43 -23.53 19.98
N SER A 171 -28.62 -22.22 19.81
CA SER A 171 -29.30 -21.59 18.69
C SER A 171 -28.84 -20.14 18.60
N LEU A 172 -29.05 -19.47 17.46
CA LEU A 172 -28.68 -18.06 17.30
C LEU A 172 -29.27 -17.18 18.41
N GLN A 173 -30.55 -17.39 18.76
CA GLN A 173 -31.22 -16.58 19.77
C GLN A 173 -30.86 -16.97 21.20
N SER A 174 -30.61 -18.25 21.50
CA SER A 174 -30.15 -18.65 22.85
C SER A 174 -28.71 -18.22 23.12
N ILE A 175 -27.85 -18.17 22.10
CA ILE A 175 -26.50 -17.60 22.19
C ILE A 175 -26.57 -16.07 22.33
N ALA A 176 -27.34 -15.36 21.50
CA ALA A 176 -27.55 -13.92 21.61
C ALA A 176 -28.01 -13.50 23.02
N ASN A 177 -29.03 -14.20 23.55
CA ASN A 177 -29.57 -13.96 24.88
C ASN A 177 -28.57 -14.28 26.01
N LYS A 178 -27.77 -15.36 25.89
CA LYS A 178 -26.71 -15.71 26.87
C LYS A 178 -25.58 -14.68 26.91
N THR A 179 -25.30 -13.98 25.81
CA THR A 179 -24.07 -13.19 25.62
C THR A 179 -24.27 -11.68 25.59
N GLY A 180 -25.50 -11.19 25.43
CA GLY A 180 -25.78 -9.75 25.32
C GLY A 180 -25.28 -9.14 24.00
N ILE A 181 -25.36 -9.93 22.92
CA ILE A 181 -24.91 -9.61 21.57
C ILE A 181 -26.11 -9.77 20.63
N GLU A 182 -26.29 -8.85 19.69
CA GLU A 182 -27.40 -8.90 18.73
C GLU A 182 -27.22 -10.03 17.71
N SER A 183 -28.31 -10.74 17.42
CA SER A 183 -28.35 -11.89 16.50
C SER A 183 -27.79 -11.55 15.11
N ASP A 184 -28.05 -10.35 14.60
CA ASP A 184 -27.54 -9.86 13.32
C ASP A 184 -26.01 -9.68 13.31
N LEU A 185 -25.41 -9.35 14.46
CA LEU A 185 -23.95 -9.22 14.58
C LEU A 185 -23.27 -10.59 14.68
N LEU A 186 -23.91 -11.56 15.35
CA LEU A 186 -23.47 -12.95 15.36
C LEU A 186 -23.50 -13.56 13.94
N LEU A 187 -24.54 -13.27 13.15
CA LEU A 187 -24.61 -13.69 11.74
C LEU A 187 -23.54 -13.04 10.86
N LYS A 188 -23.23 -11.75 11.06
CA LYS A 188 -22.17 -11.04 10.30
C LYS A 188 -20.77 -11.59 10.57
N TYR A 189 -20.48 -12.05 11.77
CA TYR A 189 -19.20 -12.72 12.09
C TYR A 189 -19.17 -14.22 11.78
N ASN A 190 -20.32 -14.84 11.51
CA ASN A 190 -20.44 -16.27 11.21
C ASN A 190 -21.31 -16.50 9.94
N PRO A 191 -20.94 -15.91 8.79
CA PRO A 191 -21.76 -15.96 7.58
C PRO A 191 -21.92 -17.40 7.09
N GLY A 192 -23.17 -17.81 6.81
CA GLY A 192 -23.50 -19.14 6.33
C GLY A 192 -23.56 -20.25 7.39
N VAL A 193 -23.21 -19.99 8.66
CA VAL A 193 -23.26 -21.02 9.70
C VAL A 193 -24.70 -21.29 10.15
N ASN A 194 -25.11 -22.56 10.14
CA ASN A 194 -26.41 -22.97 10.65
C ASN A 194 -26.35 -23.24 12.16
N PHE A 195 -26.67 -22.23 12.95
CA PHE A 195 -26.72 -22.27 14.42
C PHE A 195 -27.66 -23.33 15.02
N SER A 196 -28.47 -24.04 14.22
CA SER A 196 -29.39 -25.10 14.67
C SER A 196 -28.95 -26.53 14.29
N GLN A 197 -27.74 -26.72 13.74
CA GLN A 197 -27.18 -28.05 13.45
C GLN A 197 -26.50 -28.74 14.65
N GLY A 198 -26.44 -28.08 15.81
CA GLY A 198 -25.93 -28.67 17.06
C GLY A 198 -24.46 -29.10 17.05
N SER A 199 -23.69 -28.65 16.07
CA SER A 199 -22.30 -29.03 15.80
C SER A 199 -21.60 -27.94 14.97
N GLY A 200 -20.26 -27.92 15.00
CA GLY A 200 -19.44 -26.87 14.37
C GLY A 200 -19.01 -25.74 15.33
N LEU A 201 -18.14 -24.85 14.86
CA LEU A 201 -17.60 -23.73 15.63
C LEU A 201 -18.25 -22.40 15.20
N VAL A 202 -18.53 -21.52 16.16
CA VAL A 202 -18.85 -20.11 15.92
C VAL A 202 -17.96 -19.18 16.75
N TYR A 203 -17.70 -17.99 16.25
CA TYR A 203 -16.92 -16.96 16.93
C TYR A 203 -17.85 -15.89 17.50
N ILE A 204 -17.78 -15.69 18.82
CA ILE A 204 -18.66 -14.79 19.57
C ILE A 204 -17.84 -13.56 20.01
N PRO A 205 -18.22 -12.33 19.61
CA PRO A 205 -17.47 -11.11 19.92
C PRO A 205 -17.65 -10.69 21.39
N GLY A 206 -16.61 -10.85 22.21
CA GLY A 206 -16.66 -10.58 23.65
C GLY A 206 -16.56 -9.10 24.03
N LYS A 207 -17.36 -8.68 25.03
CA LYS A 207 -17.21 -7.41 25.77
C LYS A 207 -16.56 -7.71 27.12
N VAL A 208 -15.23 -7.56 27.24
CA VAL A 208 -14.51 -7.91 28.49
C VAL A 208 -13.90 -6.67 29.17
N GLN A 209 -14.17 -6.53 30.47
CA GLN A 209 -13.54 -5.52 31.34
C GLN A 209 -12.28 -6.11 32.01
N CYS A 210 -11.10 -5.96 31.40
CA CYS A 210 -9.86 -6.46 32.00
C CYS A 210 -9.20 -5.45 32.97
N LYS A 211 -8.95 -5.89 34.20
CA LYS A 211 -7.91 -5.33 35.09
C LYS A 211 -6.61 -6.12 34.88
N PRO A 212 -5.42 -5.49 34.81
CA PRO A 212 -4.17 -6.21 34.62
C PRO A 212 -3.61 -6.78 35.93
N THR A 213 -3.12 -8.03 35.92
CA THR A 213 -2.54 -8.70 37.10
C THR A 213 -1.19 -9.37 36.82
N PHE A 214 -0.12 -8.63 37.14
CA PHE A 214 1.12 -9.09 37.82
C PHE A 214 2.01 -10.23 37.29
N PHE A 215 1.65 -11.04 36.27
CA PHE A 215 2.46 -12.23 35.89
C PHE A 215 2.80 -12.38 34.40
N SER A 216 3.04 -11.25 33.71
CA SER A 216 3.78 -11.20 32.44
C SER A 216 5.09 -10.39 32.58
N TYR A 217 5.62 -10.31 33.81
CA TYR A 217 6.91 -9.69 34.09
C TYR A 217 8.01 -10.75 33.88
N ILE A 218 9.01 -10.43 33.04
CA ILE A 218 10.14 -11.32 32.70
C ILE A 218 9.76 -12.52 31.81
N VAL A 219 9.48 -12.25 30.53
CA VAL A 219 10.41 -12.53 29.40
C VAL A 219 10.10 -11.53 28.26
N SER A 220 11.14 -11.04 27.58
CA SER A 220 11.08 -10.32 26.30
C SER A 220 10.20 -9.05 26.16
N THR A 221 10.41 -8.03 26.99
CA THR A 221 10.10 -6.62 26.63
C THR A 221 11.35 -5.82 26.28
N LYS A 222 12.02 -6.23 25.19
CA LYS A 222 12.99 -5.38 24.47
C LYS A 222 12.47 -4.95 23.08
N ALA A 223 11.18 -4.66 23.01
CA ALA A 223 10.49 -3.93 21.96
C ALA A 223 9.16 -3.36 22.54
N GLY A 224 8.60 -2.29 21.96
CA GLY A 224 7.20 -1.87 22.24
C GLY A 224 6.94 -0.50 22.89
N LEU A 225 7.93 0.35 23.18
CA LEU A 225 7.71 1.67 23.80
C LEU A 225 7.30 2.79 22.80
N ALA A 226 6.96 2.45 21.55
CA ALA A 226 6.88 3.42 20.45
C ALA A 226 5.47 3.94 20.08
N LEU A 227 4.38 3.36 20.60
CA LEU A 227 3.07 3.46 19.95
C LEU A 227 1.97 4.31 20.64
N ARG A 228 2.25 4.98 21.77
CA ARG A 228 1.21 5.69 22.56
C ARG A 228 1.21 7.23 22.53
N VAL A 229 2.10 7.87 21.77
CA VAL A 229 2.05 9.33 21.52
C VAL A 229 1.04 9.69 20.42
N ILE A 230 0.87 8.81 19.43
CA ILE A 230 0.20 9.11 18.15
C ILE A 230 -1.32 9.35 18.30
N ALA A 231 -1.99 8.59 19.20
CA ALA A 231 -3.46 8.58 19.29
C ALA A 231 -4.10 9.85 19.89
N GLY A 232 -3.33 10.72 20.56
CA GLY A 232 -3.85 11.94 21.18
C GLY A 232 -4.03 13.10 20.19
N ILE A 233 -3.17 13.17 19.16
CA ILE A 233 -3.12 14.29 18.21
C ILE A 233 -4.23 14.14 17.16
N SER A 234 -4.50 12.92 16.70
CA SER A 234 -5.49 12.64 15.66
C SER A 234 -6.92 13.06 16.05
N GLY A 235 -7.36 12.78 17.27
CA GLY A 235 -8.71 13.15 17.74
C GLY A 235 -8.95 14.66 17.78
N GLY A 236 -7.96 15.42 18.24
CA GLY A 236 -8.02 16.89 18.26
C GLY A 236 -8.07 17.49 16.85
N VAL A 237 -7.19 17.02 15.97
CA VAL A 237 -7.13 17.47 14.56
C VAL A 237 -8.41 17.12 13.81
N VAL A 238 -8.92 15.90 13.92
CA VAL A 238 -10.19 15.50 13.26
C VAL A 238 -11.37 16.31 13.78
N THR A 239 -11.44 16.60 15.08
CA THR A 239 -12.54 17.43 15.64
C THR A 239 -12.42 18.89 15.19
N ALA A 240 -11.20 19.44 15.13
CA ALA A 240 -10.96 20.79 14.61
C ALA A 240 -11.28 20.88 13.11
N LEU A 241 -10.90 19.88 12.31
CA LEU A 241 -11.24 19.79 10.88
C LEU A 241 -12.74 19.62 10.66
N LEU A 242 -13.45 18.84 11.48
CA LEU A 242 -14.91 18.74 11.43
C LEU A 242 -15.59 20.06 11.82
N LEU A 243 -15.10 20.79 12.83
CA LEU A 243 -15.63 22.10 13.18
C LEU A 243 -15.31 23.17 12.13
N LEU A 244 -14.14 23.12 11.50
CA LEU A 244 -13.78 23.96 10.34
C LEU A 244 -14.61 23.59 9.11
N ALA A 245 -14.90 22.31 8.87
CA ALA A 245 -15.79 21.87 7.81
C ALA A 245 -17.25 22.25 8.07
N ILE A 246 -17.72 22.21 9.32
CA ILE A 246 -19.07 22.69 9.70
C ILE A 246 -19.15 24.21 9.64
N CYS A 247 -18.13 24.96 10.08
CA CYS A 247 -18.05 26.40 9.89
C CYS A 247 -17.92 26.78 8.41
N GLY A 248 -17.17 26.02 7.63
CA GLY A 248 -17.05 26.12 6.18
C GLY A 248 -18.38 25.85 5.49
N TYR A 249 -19.09 24.80 5.86
CA TYR A 249 -20.41 24.45 5.35
C TYR A 249 -21.48 25.46 5.77
N VAL A 250 -21.46 25.96 7.01
CA VAL A 250 -22.41 27.00 7.48
C VAL A 250 -22.08 28.37 6.88
N THR A 251 -20.81 28.71 6.64
CA THR A 251 -20.45 29.92 5.89
C THR A 251 -20.70 29.78 4.40
N TYR A 252 -20.55 28.58 3.82
CA TYR A 252 -20.99 28.25 2.46
C TYR A 252 -22.51 28.36 2.35
N TYR A 253 -23.31 27.77 3.25
CA TYR A 253 -24.78 27.90 3.22
C TYR A 253 -25.25 29.31 3.51
N ARG A 254 -24.57 30.07 4.40
CA ARG A 254 -24.87 31.49 4.63
C ARG A 254 -24.44 32.36 3.45
N ARG A 255 -23.30 32.10 2.80
CA ARG A 255 -22.89 32.73 1.54
C ARG A 255 -23.89 32.40 0.45
N LYS A 256 -24.23 31.13 0.19
CA LYS A 256 -25.27 30.68 -0.76
C LYS A 256 -26.64 31.32 -0.48
N LYS A 257 -27.01 31.55 0.79
CA LYS A 257 -28.25 32.24 1.20
C LYS A 257 -28.19 33.77 1.14
N VAL A 258 -27.00 34.38 1.20
CA VAL A 258 -26.78 35.83 0.96
C VAL A 258 -26.63 36.10 -0.54
N TRP A 259 -25.87 35.29 -1.26
CA TRP A 259 -25.73 35.26 -2.72
C TRP A 259 -27.10 35.11 -3.40
N LYS A 260 -27.95 34.16 -2.96
CA LYS A 260 -29.35 34.05 -3.44
C LYS A 260 -30.26 35.23 -3.02
N ARG A 261 -29.77 36.17 -2.21
CA ARG A 261 -30.44 37.43 -1.82
C ARG A 261 -29.78 38.68 -2.46
N ASN A 262 -28.56 38.54 -2.97
CA ASN A 262 -27.81 39.53 -3.74
C ASN A 262 -28.08 39.37 -5.24
N LEU A 263 -28.23 38.15 -5.77
CA LEU A 263 -28.74 37.91 -7.13
C LEU A 263 -30.05 38.69 -7.37
N LEU A 264 -30.98 38.61 -6.41
CA LEU A 264 -32.26 39.36 -6.41
C LEU A 264 -32.11 40.88 -6.10
N LYS A 265 -30.92 41.45 -6.26
CA LYS A 265 -30.60 42.87 -6.07
C LYS A 265 -29.62 43.41 -7.12
N GLU A 266 -28.62 42.62 -7.49
CA GLU A 266 -27.60 42.95 -8.49
C GLU A 266 -28.21 42.93 -9.91
N GLU A 267 -29.21 42.07 -10.15
CA GLU A 267 -30.04 42.06 -11.37
C GLU A 267 -30.73 43.42 -11.66
N PHE A 268 -30.89 44.29 -10.66
CA PHE A 268 -31.57 45.59 -10.81
C PHE A 268 -30.67 46.83 -10.75
N THR A 269 -29.33 46.68 -10.67
CA THR A 269 -28.41 47.83 -10.77
C THR A 269 -27.36 47.62 -11.86
N MET A 270 -27.82 47.78 -13.10
CA MET A 270 -27.05 47.66 -14.35
C MET A 270 -25.69 48.41 -14.38
N ASN A 271 -24.89 48.04 -15.39
CA ASN A 271 -23.92 48.89 -16.11
C ASN A 271 -22.92 49.67 -15.25
N SER A 272 -21.67 49.19 -15.17
CA SER A 272 -20.56 49.70 -16.03
C SER A 272 -19.15 49.37 -15.51
N ALA A 273 -18.24 49.08 -16.45
CA ALA A 273 -16.77 49.08 -16.33
C ALA A 273 -16.11 48.02 -15.40
N ARG A 274 -14.88 47.54 -15.63
CA ARG A 274 -14.05 47.28 -16.86
C ARG A 274 -12.83 46.44 -16.41
N ILE A 275 -12.12 45.78 -17.34
CA ILE A 275 -10.81 45.10 -17.16
C ILE A 275 -10.92 43.65 -16.60
N MET A 276 -9.89 42.83 -16.86
CA MET A 276 -9.85 41.35 -16.84
C MET A 276 -8.80 40.83 -15.83
N ASN A 277 -8.66 39.49 -15.76
CA ASN A 277 -7.59 38.70 -15.12
C ASN A 277 -7.63 38.61 -13.57
N ASP A 278 -7.28 37.49 -12.91
CA ASP A 278 -6.87 36.14 -13.36
C ASP A 278 -7.69 35.05 -12.62
N GLU A 279 -7.91 33.88 -13.23
CA GLU A 279 -8.37 32.65 -12.54
C GLU A 279 -7.42 31.49 -12.83
N ALA A 280 -7.10 30.68 -11.81
CA ALA A 280 -6.11 29.61 -11.88
C ALA A 280 -6.73 28.21 -12.10
N CYS A 281 -5.87 27.20 -12.27
CA CYS A 281 -6.18 25.81 -12.60
C CYS A 281 -6.96 24.99 -11.53
N ASP A 282 -8.08 25.48 -10.99
CA ASP A 282 -8.97 24.73 -10.09
C ASP A 282 -10.14 24.07 -10.83
N VAL A 283 -10.43 22.79 -10.52
CA VAL A 283 -11.35 21.86 -11.22
C VAL A 283 -12.80 22.36 -11.33
N PRO A 284 -13.56 22.11 -12.42
CA PRO A 284 -14.99 22.40 -12.47
C PRO A 284 -15.82 21.26 -11.85
N ASP A 285 -16.73 21.58 -10.92
CA ASP A 285 -17.71 20.65 -10.35
C ASP A 285 -18.69 20.12 -11.41
N ALA A 286 -19.02 18.83 -11.34
CA ALA A 286 -20.05 18.20 -12.17
C ALA A 286 -21.01 17.31 -11.32
N GLU A 287 -22.18 17.84 -10.99
CA GLU A 287 -23.35 17.03 -10.56
C GLU A 287 -24.37 16.99 -11.71
N GLY A 288 -24.51 15.84 -12.39
CA GLY A 288 -25.26 15.77 -13.66
C GLY A 288 -26.06 14.49 -13.95
N GLY A 289 -25.82 13.38 -13.24
CA GLY A 289 -26.68 12.18 -13.25
C GLY A 289 -26.17 10.97 -14.06
N ALA A 290 -26.38 9.78 -13.47
CA ALA A 290 -26.21 8.42 -14.00
C ALA A 290 -24.80 7.96 -14.47
N ASN A 291 -24.46 6.71 -14.14
CA ASN A 291 -23.33 5.92 -14.65
C ASN A 291 -21.92 6.54 -14.55
N THR A 292 -21.52 7.00 -13.36
CA THR A 292 -20.09 7.16 -13.05
C THR A 292 -19.37 5.81 -13.09
N ILE A 293 -18.42 5.66 -14.01
CA ILE A 293 -17.50 4.51 -14.07
C ILE A 293 -16.69 4.46 -12.77
N ARG A 294 -16.60 3.28 -12.16
CA ARG A 294 -15.85 3.08 -10.91
C ARG A 294 -14.36 3.34 -11.13
N VAL A 295 -13.76 4.16 -10.27
CA VAL A 295 -12.31 4.29 -10.19
C VAL A 295 -11.78 3.14 -9.35
N ASP A 296 -11.37 2.06 -10.02
CA ASP A 296 -10.19 1.26 -9.67
C ASP A 296 -9.88 0.26 -10.78
N ASN A 297 -8.63 0.26 -11.26
CA ASN A 297 -8.14 -0.35 -12.51
C ASN A 297 -8.62 0.35 -13.80
N SER A 298 -7.74 0.41 -14.81
CA SER A 298 -8.07 0.91 -16.15
C SER A 298 -9.00 -0.07 -16.87
N ALA A 299 -10.11 0.44 -17.42
CA ALA A 299 -11.16 -0.40 -17.99
C ALA A 299 -10.71 -1.15 -19.26
N GLU A 300 -11.18 -2.39 -19.43
CA GLU A 300 -11.00 -3.16 -20.67
C GLU A 300 -12.23 -2.95 -21.56
N PHE A 301 -12.06 -2.18 -22.64
CA PHE A 301 -13.10 -1.84 -23.59
C PHE A 301 -13.25 -2.92 -24.68
N SER A 302 -14.47 -3.11 -25.19
CA SER A 302 -14.69 -3.95 -26.37
C SER A 302 -14.32 -3.22 -27.67
N TYR A 303 -13.99 -3.97 -28.73
CA TYR A 303 -13.74 -3.38 -30.05
C TYR A 303 -14.96 -2.60 -30.57
N GLU A 304 -16.17 -3.15 -30.37
CA GLU A 304 -17.42 -2.59 -30.86
C GLU A 304 -17.78 -1.26 -30.16
N GLU A 305 -17.53 -1.16 -28.85
CA GLU A 305 -17.70 0.09 -28.10
C GLU A 305 -16.76 1.19 -28.61
N LEU A 306 -15.48 0.89 -28.82
CA LEU A 306 -14.53 1.86 -29.38
C LEU A 306 -14.83 2.19 -30.85
N ALA A 307 -15.29 1.23 -31.65
CA ALA A 307 -15.70 1.47 -33.02
C ALA A 307 -16.93 2.38 -33.08
N ASN A 308 -17.97 2.13 -32.28
CA ASN A 308 -19.14 2.97 -32.21
C ASN A 308 -18.80 4.39 -31.72
N ALA A 309 -18.04 4.51 -30.62
CA ALA A 309 -17.65 5.80 -30.04
C ALA A 309 -16.74 6.65 -30.95
N THR A 310 -15.95 6.03 -31.84
CA THR A 310 -15.11 6.72 -32.84
C THR A 310 -15.78 6.87 -34.21
N ASN A 311 -17.04 6.44 -34.39
CA ASN A 311 -17.72 6.33 -35.69
C ASN A 311 -16.89 5.52 -36.71
N ASN A 312 -16.63 4.26 -36.39
CA ASN A 312 -15.79 3.30 -37.11
C ASN A 312 -14.39 3.83 -37.46
N PHE A 313 -13.75 4.51 -36.50
CA PHE A 313 -12.42 5.12 -36.66
C PHE A 313 -12.36 6.08 -37.88
N SER A 314 -13.43 6.85 -38.09
CA SER A 314 -13.56 7.80 -39.19
C SER A 314 -12.42 8.82 -39.23
N LEU A 315 -11.95 9.16 -40.43
CA LEU A 315 -10.97 10.23 -40.65
C LEU A 315 -11.46 11.59 -40.12
N ALA A 316 -12.78 11.82 -40.07
CA ALA A 316 -13.35 13.04 -39.48
C ALA A 316 -13.11 13.15 -37.96
N ASN A 317 -12.90 12.02 -37.28
CA ASN A 317 -12.58 11.94 -35.86
C ASN A 317 -11.07 11.79 -35.59
N LYS A 318 -10.20 11.72 -36.62
CA LYS A 318 -8.75 11.58 -36.42
C LYS A 318 -8.15 12.92 -35.93
N ILE A 319 -7.79 12.97 -34.66
CA ILE A 319 -7.21 14.14 -34.00
C ILE A 319 -5.67 14.15 -34.01
N GLY A 320 -5.03 13.02 -34.33
CA GLY A 320 -3.57 12.96 -34.41
C GLY A 320 -3.01 11.67 -34.99
N GLN A 321 -1.69 11.62 -35.08
CA GLN A 321 -0.91 10.44 -35.45
C GLN A 321 0.39 10.47 -34.64
N GLY A 322 0.57 9.49 -33.76
CA GLY A 322 1.79 9.30 -32.98
C GLY A 322 2.77 8.38 -33.70
N GLY A 323 3.95 8.17 -33.12
CA GLY A 323 4.99 7.31 -33.72
C GLY A 323 4.65 5.81 -33.78
N PHE A 324 3.52 5.39 -33.23
CA PHE A 324 3.13 3.97 -33.06
C PHE A 324 1.63 3.71 -33.36
N GLY A 325 0.93 4.68 -33.95
CA GLY A 325 -0.51 4.56 -34.19
C GLY A 325 -1.24 5.87 -34.48
N GLN A 326 -2.55 5.76 -34.72
CA GLN A 326 -3.43 6.89 -35.07
C GLN A 326 -4.35 7.21 -33.89
N VAL A 327 -4.55 8.50 -33.61
CA VAL A 327 -5.34 8.97 -32.45
C VAL A 327 -6.66 9.55 -32.93
N TYR A 328 -7.76 9.06 -32.35
CA TYR A 328 -9.13 9.45 -32.68
C TYR A 328 -9.82 10.10 -31.48
N TYR A 329 -10.66 11.10 -31.72
CA TYR A 329 -11.69 11.52 -30.77
C TYR A 329 -12.74 10.42 -30.63
N ALA A 330 -13.19 10.19 -29.40
CA ALA A 330 -14.30 9.30 -29.07
C ALA A 330 -15.17 9.92 -27.98
N GLU A 331 -16.45 9.55 -27.97
CA GLU A 331 -17.38 9.88 -26.88
C GLU A 331 -17.85 8.57 -26.24
N LEU A 332 -17.27 8.25 -25.06
CA LEU A 332 -17.47 6.98 -24.36
C LEU A 332 -18.34 7.22 -23.13
N ASN A 333 -19.55 6.64 -23.12
CA ASN A 333 -20.53 6.80 -22.04
C ASN A 333 -20.86 8.28 -21.71
N GLY A 334 -20.77 9.17 -22.71
CA GLY A 334 -20.98 10.62 -22.59
C GLY A 334 -19.73 11.44 -22.25
N GLU A 335 -18.60 10.79 -21.96
CA GLU A 335 -17.33 11.43 -21.65
C GLU A 335 -16.38 11.48 -22.85
N LYS A 336 -15.55 12.54 -22.90
CA LYS A 336 -14.63 12.78 -24.02
C LYS A 336 -13.32 12.02 -23.85
N ALA A 337 -13.00 11.17 -24.82
CA ALA A 337 -11.82 10.33 -24.82
C ALA A 337 -10.96 10.50 -26.09
N ALA A 338 -9.67 10.22 -25.95
CA ALA A 338 -8.75 10.05 -27.05
C ALA A 338 -8.41 8.55 -27.18
N VAL A 339 -8.72 7.94 -28.33
CA VAL A 339 -8.47 6.52 -28.61
C VAL A 339 -7.26 6.40 -29.54
N LYS A 340 -6.13 5.98 -28.98
CA LYS A 340 -4.87 5.70 -29.69
C LYS A 340 -4.93 4.26 -30.22
N LYS A 341 -5.27 4.10 -31.51
CA LYS A 341 -5.19 2.82 -32.21
C LYS A 341 -3.74 2.53 -32.55
N MET A 342 -3.14 1.55 -31.90
CA MET A 342 -1.75 1.16 -32.12
C MET A 342 -1.62 0.35 -33.41
N ASP A 343 -0.47 0.48 -34.08
CA ASP A 343 -0.12 -0.41 -35.18
C ASP A 343 0.14 -1.83 -34.65
N MET A 344 -0.25 -2.89 -35.39
CA MET A 344 -0.16 -4.28 -34.90
C MET A 344 1.25 -4.71 -34.49
N GLN A 345 2.29 -4.10 -35.07
CA GLN A 345 3.69 -4.37 -34.73
C GLN A 345 4.14 -3.70 -33.42
N ALA A 346 3.46 -2.64 -32.96
CA ALA A 346 3.80 -1.85 -31.78
C ALA A 346 3.31 -2.45 -30.44
N THR A 347 3.27 -3.79 -30.35
CA THR A 347 2.79 -4.49 -29.14
C THR A 347 3.69 -4.25 -27.93
N ARG A 348 4.99 -4.03 -28.16
CA ARG A 348 5.96 -3.71 -27.10
C ARG A 348 5.69 -2.34 -26.48
N GLU A 349 5.42 -1.35 -27.32
CA GLU A 349 5.13 0.02 -26.93
C GLU A 349 3.77 0.13 -26.24
N PHE A 350 2.75 -0.57 -26.75
CA PHE A 350 1.46 -0.76 -26.08
C PHE A 350 1.64 -1.30 -24.65
N LEU A 351 2.41 -2.38 -24.49
CA LEU A 351 2.67 -2.97 -23.17
C LEU A 351 3.51 -2.07 -22.27
N ALA A 352 4.50 -1.34 -22.79
CA ALA A 352 5.28 -0.39 -22.01
C ALA A 352 4.39 0.76 -21.49
N GLU A 353 3.57 1.33 -22.35
CA GLU A 353 2.66 2.42 -22.00
C GLU A 353 1.59 1.99 -20.99
N LEU A 354 0.99 0.82 -21.19
CA LEU A 354 0.04 0.22 -20.24
C LEU A 354 0.70 -0.10 -18.87
N LYS A 355 1.93 -0.64 -18.86
CA LYS A 355 2.69 -0.99 -17.65
C LYS A 355 3.10 0.23 -16.81
N VAL A 356 3.19 1.40 -17.43
CA VAL A 356 3.52 2.68 -16.77
C VAL A 356 2.24 3.42 -16.34
N LEU A 357 1.32 3.70 -17.25
CA LEU A 357 0.15 4.55 -16.97
C LEU A 357 -0.91 3.90 -16.08
N THR A 358 -0.88 2.58 -15.87
CA THR A 358 -1.66 1.94 -14.80
C THR A 358 -1.13 2.26 -13.40
N ARG A 359 0.14 2.67 -13.27
CA ARG A 359 0.86 2.86 -11.99
C ARG A 359 1.19 4.33 -11.67
N VAL A 360 0.99 5.24 -12.61
CA VAL A 360 1.53 6.60 -12.61
C VAL A 360 0.38 7.56 -12.83
N HIS A 361 -0.09 8.21 -11.75
CA HIS A 361 -1.30 9.05 -11.74
C HIS A 361 -0.98 10.42 -11.15
N HIS A 362 -1.04 11.48 -11.97
CA HIS A 362 -0.70 12.84 -11.56
C HIS A 362 -1.45 13.87 -12.41
N LEU A 363 -1.75 15.05 -11.84
CA LEU A 363 -2.54 16.09 -12.52
C LEU A 363 -1.93 16.52 -13.86
N ASN A 364 -0.62 16.73 -13.89
CA ASN A 364 0.14 17.16 -15.08
C ASN A 364 0.61 15.99 -15.97
N LEU A 365 -0.05 14.83 -15.89
CA LEU A 365 0.09 13.75 -16.86
C LEU A 365 -1.28 13.47 -17.50
N VAL A 366 -1.31 12.92 -18.71
CA VAL A 366 -2.56 12.45 -19.34
C VAL A 366 -2.96 11.10 -18.74
N ARG A 367 -4.15 11.04 -18.15
CA ARG A 367 -4.70 9.83 -17.51
C ARG A 367 -5.15 8.79 -18.54
N LEU A 368 -4.74 7.54 -18.34
CA LEU A 368 -5.29 6.38 -19.04
C LEU A 368 -6.65 6.00 -18.42
N ILE A 369 -7.71 6.01 -19.23
CA ILE A 369 -9.05 5.53 -18.87
C ILE A 369 -9.09 4.00 -18.97
N GLY A 370 -8.53 3.44 -20.05
CA GLY A 370 -8.66 2.03 -20.36
C GLY A 370 -7.87 1.59 -21.60
N TYR A 371 -8.10 0.36 -22.03
CA TYR A 371 -7.43 -0.27 -23.16
C TYR A 371 -8.35 -1.29 -23.84
N CYS A 372 -8.02 -1.71 -25.06
CA CYS A 372 -8.68 -2.82 -25.75
C CYS A 372 -7.63 -3.70 -26.43
N ILE A 373 -7.87 -5.01 -26.42
CA ILE A 373 -7.02 -6.03 -27.08
C ILE A 373 -7.80 -6.93 -28.05
N GLU A 374 -9.12 -6.76 -28.17
CA GLU A 374 -9.96 -7.58 -29.05
C GLU A 374 -9.73 -7.19 -30.53
N SER A 375 -8.99 -8.04 -31.25
CA SER A 375 -8.65 -7.90 -32.69
C SER A 375 -7.75 -6.71 -33.08
N SER A 376 -7.50 -5.74 -32.21
CA SER A 376 -6.46 -4.70 -32.36
C SER A 376 -6.12 -4.10 -30.99
N LEU A 377 -4.96 -3.48 -30.88
CA LEU A 377 -4.47 -2.86 -29.65
C LEU A 377 -4.87 -1.38 -29.60
N PHE A 378 -5.57 -0.96 -28.54
CA PHE A 378 -5.96 0.43 -28.32
C PHE A 378 -5.68 0.88 -26.90
N LEU A 379 -5.21 2.12 -26.75
CA LEU A 379 -5.13 2.81 -25.46
C LEU A 379 -6.12 3.97 -25.46
N VAL A 380 -6.86 4.12 -24.37
CA VAL A 380 -7.96 5.09 -24.22
C VAL A 380 -7.61 6.06 -23.11
N TYR A 381 -7.48 7.34 -23.46
CA TYR A 381 -7.06 8.41 -22.59
C TYR A 381 -8.19 9.43 -22.40
N GLU A 382 -8.07 10.27 -21.37
CA GLU A 382 -8.85 11.50 -21.31
C GLU A 382 -8.52 12.43 -22.49
N TYR A 383 -9.54 13.06 -23.08
CA TYR A 383 -9.35 14.04 -24.15
C TYR A 383 -8.98 15.41 -23.56
N ILE A 384 -7.82 15.94 -23.94
CA ILE A 384 -7.32 17.24 -23.48
C ILE A 384 -7.69 18.33 -24.50
N GLU A 385 -8.43 19.35 -24.07
CA GLU A 385 -8.96 20.38 -24.98
C GLU A 385 -7.97 21.54 -25.14
N ASN A 386 -7.58 21.85 -26.39
CA ASN A 386 -6.64 22.90 -26.87
C ASN A 386 -5.35 22.36 -27.55
N GLY A 387 -5.12 21.05 -27.61
CA GLY A 387 -4.02 20.47 -28.41
C GLY A 387 -2.66 20.52 -27.70
N ASN A 388 -1.56 20.64 -28.46
CA ASN A 388 -0.21 20.59 -27.91
C ASN A 388 0.52 21.95 -27.92
N LEU A 389 1.48 22.11 -27.00
CA LEU A 389 2.24 23.35 -26.82
C LEU A 389 2.95 23.80 -28.09
N GLY A 390 3.51 22.87 -28.87
CA GLY A 390 4.18 23.18 -30.14
C GLY A 390 3.27 23.91 -31.13
N GLN A 391 1.98 23.56 -31.18
CA GLN A 391 0.97 24.26 -31.97
C GLN A 391 0.75 25.70 -31.48
N HIS A 392 0.56 25.91 -30.18
CA HIS A 392 0.39 27.26 -29.60
C HIS A 392 1.65 28.13 -29.79
N LEU A 393 2.84 27.53 -29.73
CA LEU A 393 4.10 28.24 -29.94
C LEU A 393 4.34 28.60 -31.41
N ARG A 394 4.06 27.72 -32.38
CA ARG A 394 4.47 27.95 -33.78
C ARG A 394 3.38 28.35 -34.76
N ARG A 395 2.11 28.02 -34.51
CA ARG A 395 1.04 28.26 -35.49
C ARG A 395 0.50 29.69 -35.44
N SER A 396 0.25 30.26 -36.62
CA SER A 396 -0.30 31.62 -36.79
C SER A 396 -1.81 31.72 -36.53
N ASP A 397 -2.54 30.60 -36.48
CA ASP A 397 -3.97 30.56 -36.16
C ASP A 397 -4.27 30.41 -34.66
N PHE A 398 -3.22 30.23 -33.83
CA PHE A 398 -3.30 30.30 -32.38
C PHE A 398 -2.89 31.69 -31.89
N ASN A 399 -3.58 32.21 -30.87
CA ASN A 399 -3.13 33.42 -30.18
C ASN A 399 -1.80 33.13 -29.46
N PRO A 400 -0.82 34.04 -29.47
CA PRO A 400 0.44 33.84 -28.75
C PRO A 400 0.16 33.69 -27.25
N LEU A 401 0.67 32.61 -26.64
CA LEU A 401 0.54 32.37 -25.20
C LEU A 401 1.13 33.56 -24.42
N PRO A 402 0.38 34.20 -23.49
CA PRO A 402 0.91 35.24 -22.61
C PRO A 402 2.11 34.75 -21.81
N TRP A 403 3.03 35.65 -21.45
CA TRP A 403 4.24 35.27 -20.72
C TRP A 403 3.94 34.48 -19.43
N SER A 404 2.96 34.93 -18.63
CA SER A 404 2.49 34.23 -17.42
C SER A 404 2.03 32.79 -17.71
N SER A 405 1.26 32.57 -18.78
CA SER A 405 0.85 31.24 -19.22
C SER A 405 2.04 30.36 -19.61
N ARG A 406 3.10 30.92 -20.22
CA ARG A 406 4.31 30.17 -20.56
C ARG A 406 5.08 29.72 -19.31
N VAL A 407 5.18 30.58 -18.29
CA VAL A 407 5.77 30.20 -16.99
C VAL A 407 4.93 29.11 -16.32
N GLN A 408 3.59 29.21 -16.34
CA GLN A 408 2.71 28.19 -15.77
C GLN A 408 2.82 26.84 -16.50
N ILE A 409 2.85 26.84 -17.83
CA ILE A 409 3.01 25.63 -18.65
C ILE A 409 4.36 24.96 -18.40
N ALA A 410 5.43 25.74 -18.23
CA ALA A 410 6.73 25.22 -17.79
C ALA A 410 6.63 24.56 -16.41
N LEU A 411 6.03 25.25 -15.42
CA LEU A 411 5.89 24.77 -14.05
C LEU A 411 5.09 23.48 -13.95
N ASP A 412 3.96 23.40 -14.65
CA ASP A 412 3.10 22.22 -14.73
C ASP A 412 3.81 21.02 -15.39
N SER A 413 4.48 21.25 -16.52
CA SER A 413 5.27 20.23 -17.19
C SER A 413 6.43 19.73 -16.32
N ALA A 414 7.08 20.65 -15.58
CA ALA A 414 8.14 20.33 -14.63
C ALA A 414 7.63 19.49 -13.45
N ARG A 415 6.42 19.76 -12.94
CA ARG A 415 5.76 18.93 -11.90
C ARG A 415 5.46 17.52 -12.40
N GLY A 416 4.96 17.39 -13.62
CA GLY A 416 4.74 16.08 -14.27
C GLY A 416 6.03 15.25 -14.36
N LEU A 417 7.14 15.89 -14.76
CA LEU A 417 8.48 15.28 -14.77
C LEU A 417 8.99 14.95 -13.36
N GLN A 418 8.87 15.87 -12.40
CA GLN A 418 9.28 15.65 -11.02
C GLN A 418 8.58 14.46 -10.37
N TYR A 419 7.29 14.26 -10.66
CA TYR A 419 6.55 13.09 -10.18
C TYR A 419 7.17 11.79 -10.70
N ILE A 420 7.39 11.65 -12.01
CA ILE A 420 7.95 10.41 -12.57
C ILE A 420 9.44 10.19 -12.22
N HIS A 421 10.21 11.25 -11.99
CA HIS A 421 11.63 11.14 -11.61
C HIS A 421 11.86 10.86 -10.12
N GLU A 422 11.09 11.51 -9.24
CA GLU A 422 11.42 11.61 -7.81
C GLU A 422 10.38 10.94 -6.89
N HIS A 423 9.17 10.64 -7.41
CA HIS A 423 8.03 10.14 -6.61
C HIS A 423 7.45 8.79 -7.08
N THR A 424 8.09 8.12 -8.05
CA THR A 424 7.67 6.79 -8.52
C THR A 424 8.74 5.72 -8.25
N VAL A 425 8.29 4.49 -7.98
CA VAL A 425 9.15 3.33 -7.76
C VAL A 425 8.63 2.15 -8.61
N PRO A 426 9.39 1.66 -9.61
CA PRO A 426 10.66 2.19 -10.10
C PRO A 426 10.50 3.59 -10.71
N VAL A 427 11.62 4.32 -10.80
CA VAL A 427 11.70 5.63 -11.46
C VAL A 427 11.47 5.48 -12.96
N TYR A 428 10.63 6.33 -13.56
CA TYR A 428 10.39 6.36 -15.00
C TYR A 428 11.08 7.58 -15.65
N ILE A 429 11.67 7.38 -16.82
CA ILE A 429 12.40 8.40 -17.60
C ILE A 429 11.67 8.53 -18.95
N HIS A 430 11.15 9.70 -19.29
CA HIS A 430 10.22 9.95 -20.40
C HIS A 430 10.87 9.72 -21.78
N ARG A 431 12.16 10.06 -21.93
CA ARG A 431 13.01 9.97 -23.14
C ARG A 431 12.61 10.83 -24.34
N ASP A 432 11.35 11.24 -24.46
CA ASP A 432 10.85 12.09 -25.54
C ASP A 432 10.05 13.29 -24.97
N ILE A 433 10.73 14.19 -24.25
CA ILE A 433 10.17 15.48 -23.83
C ILE A 433 10.41 16.51 -24.94
N LYS A 434 9.32 17.15 -25.38
CA LYS A 434 9.26 18.18 -26.42
C LYS A 434 7.90 18.87 -26.38
N SER A 435 7.78 20.05 -27.00
CA SER A 435 6.52 20.80 -27.01
C SER A 435 5.34 20.10 -27.73
N GLU A 436 5.57 19.13 -28.62
CA GLU A 436 4.49 18.30 -29.18
C GLU A 436 3.88 17.31 -28.16
N ASN A 437 4.65 16.87 -27.16
CA ASN A 437 4.24 15.88 -26.16
C ASN A 437 3.75 16.55 -24.84
N ILE A 438 3.55 17.86 -24.87
CA ILE A 438 2.94 18.65 -23.80
C ILE A 438 1.57 19.10 -24.29
N LEU A 439 0.50 18.47 -23.79
CA LEU A 439 -0.87 18.88 -24.08
C LEU A 439 -1.30 20.01 -23.15
N ILE A 440 -2.09 20.94 -23.67
CA ILE A 440 -2.62 22.10 -22.97
C ILE A 440 -4.13 21.93 -22.84
N ASP A 441 -4.67 22.07 -21.63
CA ASP A 441 -6.11 21.91 -21.37
C ASP A 441 -6.93 23.22 -21.53
N LYS A 442 -8.25 23.13 -21.31
CA LYS A 442 -9.19 24.26 -21.37
C LYS A 442 -8.91 25.42 -20.40
N LYS A 443 -8.01 25.25 -19.44
CA LYS A 443 -7.57 26.24 -18.44
C LYS A 443 -6.10 26.63 -18.62
N LEU A 444 -5.48 26.22 -19.73
CA LEU A 444 -4.06 26.38 -20.06
C LEU A 444 -3.10 25.63 -19.12
N CYS A 445 -3.60 24.63 -18.37
CA CYS A 445 -2.80 23.76 -17.52
C CYS A 445 -2.11 22.70 -18.39
N ALA A 446 -0.85 22.36 -18.09
CA ALA A 446 -0.07 21.45 -18.94
C ALA A 446 -0.09 19.99 -18.47
N LYS A 447 -0.12 19.06 -19.43
CA LYS A 447 -0.15 17.59 -19.22
C LYS A 447 0.80 16.86 -20.19
N LEU A 448 1.68 16.00 -19.67
CA LEU A 448 2.58 15.18 -20.50
C LEU A 448 1.86 13.93 -21.06
N ILE A 449 2.14 13.60 -22.33
CA ILE A 449 1.66 12.40 -23.02
C ILE A 449 2.83 11.54 -23.56
N ASP A 450 2.58 10.29 -23.94
CA ASP A 450 3.55 9.33 -24.47
C ASP A 450 4.68 8.91 -23.49
N VAL A 451 4.39 9.01 -22.18
CA VAL A 451 5.20 8.50 -21.05
C VAL A 451 5.57 7.02 -21.23
N GLY A 452 4.81 6.25 -22.02
CA GLY A 452 5.13 4.86 -22.42
C GLY A 452 6.43 4.67 -23.19
N SER A 453 7.10 5.75 -23.62
CA SER A 453 8.49 5.70 -24.10
C SER A 453 9.52 5.37 -23.01
N SER A 454 9.11 5.38 -21.73
CA SER A 454 9.94 5.04 -20.56
C SER A 454 10.23 3.54 -20.41
N SER A 455 11.10 2.99 -21.27
CA SER A 455 11.55 1.61 -21.08
C SER A 455 12.40 1.45 -19.82
N LEU A 456 12.19 0.33 -19.09
CA LEU A 456 13.15 -0.16 -18.10
C LEU A 456 14.50 -0.41 -18.79
N LEU A 457 15.44 0.53 -18.62
CA LEU A 457 16.88 0.40 -18.86
C LEU A 457 17.34 -0.28 -20.18
N THR A 458 16.51 -0.34 -21.23
CA THR A 458 16.98 -0.85 -22.54
C THR A 458 17.81 0.20 -23.28
N ALA A 459 18.94 -0.23 -23.83
CA ALA A 459 20.01 0.61 -24.40
C ALA A 459 19.73 1.19 -25.80
N ASN A 460 18.53 0.98 -26.36
CA ASN A 460 18.15 1.59 -27.63
C ASN A 460 17.90 3.10 -27.42
N MET A 461 18.57 3.94 -28.21
CA MET A 461 18.29 5.38 -28.26
C MET A 461 16.88 5.61 -28.79
N LYS A 462 16.10 6.45 -28.10
CA LYS A 462 14.76 6.90 -28.49
C LYS A 462 14.57 8.33 -27.98
N GLY A 463 14.27 9.26 -28.87
CA GLY A 463 14.06 10.67 -28.56
C GLY A 463 14.11 11.53 -29.82
N THR A 464 13.71 12.79 -29.72
CA THR A 464 13.66 13.73 -30.85
C THR A 464 14.98 14.51 -30.99
N PHE A 465 15.52 14.62 -32.21
CA PHE A 465 16.78 15.34 -32.46
C PHE A 465 16.63 16.82 -32.09
N GLY A 466 17.69 17.43 -31.54
CA GLY A 466 17.63 18.75 -30.90
C GLY A 466 17.21 18.75 -29.42
N TYR A 467 16.50 17.71 -28.94
CA TYR A 467 16.15 17.54 -27.52
C TYR A 467 17.02 16.49 -26.81
N MET A 468 17.71 15.62 -27.55
CA MET A 468 18.62 14.61 -26.99
C MET A 468 19.96 15.23 -26.56
N PRO A 469 20.46 14.97 -25.33
CA PRO A 469 21.72 15.52 -24.85
C PRO A 469 22.96 14.75 -25.38
N PRO A 470 24.17 15.33 -25.30
CA PRO A 470 25.38 14.73 -25.84
C PRO A 470 25.73 13.33 -25.27
N GLU A 471 25.52 13.09 -23.97
CA GLU A 471 25.85 11.80 -23.36
C GLU A 471 24.91 10.65 -23.78
N TYR A 472 23.71 10.97 -24.29
CA TYR A 472 22.75 9.96 -24.72
C TYR A 472 23.23 9.22 -25.98
N ALA A 473 24.05 9.88 -26.80
CA ALA A 473 24.76 9.27 -27.94
C ALA A 473 25.79 8.20 -27.52
N TYR A 474 26.13 8.10 -26.23
CA TYR A 474 27.01 7.08 -25.66
C TYR A 474 26.23 6.02 -24.85
N GLY A 475 24.89 6.04 -24.93
CA GLY A 475 24.00 5.04 -24.29
C GLY A 475 23.78 5.22 -22.79
N ASN A 476 24.23 6.33 -22.20
CA ASN A 476 23.98 6.63 -20.79
C ASN A 476 22.53 7.11 -20.59
N VAL A 477 21.77 6.47 -19.71
CA VAL A 477 20.35 6.77 -19.48
C VAL A 477 20.10 7.09 -18.01
N SER A 478 19.68 8.32 -17.73
CA SER A 478 19.29 8.78 -16.39
C SER A 478 18.21 9.87 -16.51
N PRO A 479 17.50 10.25 -15.42
CA PRO A 479 16.54 11.36 -15.44
C PRO A 479 17.10 12.68 -16.01
N LYS A 480 18.42 12.87 -15.99
CA LYS A 480 19.11 14.05 -16.52
C LYS A 480 18.97 14.26 -18.03
N ILE A 481 18.53 13.24 -18.79
CA ILE A 481 18.23 13.40 -20.23
C ILE A 481 16.91 14.12 -20.46
N ASP A 482 15.90 13.84 -19.63
CA ASP A 482 14.63 14.56 -19.63
C ASP A 482 14.81 16.00 -19.12
N VAL A 483 15.73 16.22 -18.15
CA VAL A 483 16.10 17.57 -17.68
C VAL A 483 16.67 18.42 -18.83
N TYR A 484 17.57 17.86 -19.64
CA TYR A 484 18.11 18.57 -20.82
C TYR A 484 17.02 18.88 -21.84
N ALA A 485 16.22 17.87 -22.20
CA ALA A 485 15.10 18.04 -23.13
C ALA A 485 14.08 19.09 -22.63
N PHE A 486 13.82 19.14 -21.33
CA PHE A 486 13.01 20.17 -20.70
C PHE A 486 13.67 21.57 -20.75
N GLY A 487 15.00 21.65 -20.60
CA GLY A 487 15.76 22.88 -20.83
C GLY A 487 15.60 23.44 -22.26
N VAL A 488 15.55 22.56 -23.26
CA VAL A 488 15.22 22.94 -24.64
C VAL A 488 13.78 23.44 -24.75
N VAL A 489 12.80 22.81 -24.09
CA VAL A 489 11.41 23.30 -24.03
C VAL A 489 11.30 24.68 -23.36
N LEU A 490 12.13 25.01 -22.35
CA LEU A 490 12.19 26.37 -21.80
C LEU A 490 12.64 27.39 -22.85
N TYR A 491 13.63 27.04 -23.68
CA TYR A 491 14.05 27.88 -24.81
C TYR A 491 12.98 28.00 -25.90
N GLU A 492 12.20 26.96 -26.18
CA GLU A 492 11.03 27.04 -27.06
C GLU A 492 9.97 28.00 -26.50
N LEU A 493 9.67 27.92 -25.20
CA LEU A 493 8.71 28.81 -24.55
C LEU A 493 9.15 30.28 -24.61
N ILE A 494 10.45 30.56 -24.40
CA ILE A 494 11.00 31.92 -24.54
C ILE A 494 10.88 32.43 -25.98
N SER A 495 11.29 31.62 -26.96
CA SER A 495 11.61 32.11 -28.31
C SER A 495 10.59 31.79 -29.40
N ALA A 496 9.66 30.86 -29.14
CA ALA A 496 8.78 30.20 -30.12
C ALA A 496 9.49 29.52 -31.30
N LYS A 497 10.82 29.37 -31.26
CA LYS A 497 11.62 28.68 -32.30
C LYS A 497 11.64 27.18 -32.07
N GLU A 498 11.90 26.42 -33.11
CA GLU A 498 12.13 24.97 -33.03
C GLU A 498 13.50 24.66 -32.42
N ALA A 499 13.63 23.48 -31.80
CA ALA A 499 14.89 22.99 -31.23
C ALA A 499 16.05 22.89 -32.24
N LEU A 500 15.73 22.78 -33.54
CA LEU A 500 16.65 22.74 -34.66
C LEU A 500 16.31 23.90 -35.61
N ILE A 501 17.29 24.73 -35.96
CA ILE A 501 17.06 25.90 -36.81
C ILE A 501 17.80 25.72 -38.13
N THR A 502 17.04 25.46 -39.19
CA THR A 502 17.54 25.41 -40.57
C THR A 502 17.66 26.84 -41.11
N GLY A 503 18.90 27.34 -41.23
CA GLY A 503 19.15 28.62 -41.88
C GLY A 503 18.72 28.56 -43.35
N GLY A 504 17.79 29.42 -43.77
CA GLY A 504 17.17 29.44 -45.11
C GLY A 504 18.08 29.86 -46.28
N VAL A 505 19.38 29.55 -46.21
CA VAL A 505 20.40 29.84 -47.23
C VAL A 505 21.23 28.57 -47.45
N GLN A 506 21.39 28.15 -48.71
CA GLN A 506 22.23 26.99 -49.04
C GLN A 506 23.67 27.19 -48.52
N GLY A 507 24.10 26.34 -47.60
CA GLY A 507 25.42 26.40 -46.96
C GLY A 507 25.47 26.99 -45.55
N ALA A 508 24.33 27.35 -44.95
CA ALA A 508 24.28 27.71 -43.52
C ALA A 508 24.46 26.48 -42.61
N GLU A 509 25.20 26.64 -41.51
CA GLU A 509 25.32 25.60 -40.47
C GLU A 509 23.96 25.29 -39.82
N LEU A 510 23.69 24.01 -39.55
CA LEU A 510 22.63 23.59 -38.63
C LEU A 510 22.96 24.08 -37.22
N LYS A 511 22.15 24.99 -36.67
CA LYS A 511 22.30 25.47 -35.29
C LYS A 511 21.13 25.00 -34.44
N GLY A 512 21.45 24.27 -33.37
CA GLY A 512 20.47 23.90 -32.35
C GLY A 512 20.09 25.10 -31.49
N LEU A 513 18.87 25.12 -30.98
CA LEU A 513 18.33 26.25 -30.22
C LEU A 513 19.21 26.64 -29.02
N VAL A 514 19.77 25.65 -28.31
CA VAL A 514 20.75 25.82 -27.22
C VAL A 514 21.92 26.72 -27.66
N SER A 515 22.52 26.44 -28.83
CA SER A 515 23.67 27.20 -29.34
C SER A 515 23.36 28.66 -29.69
N LEU A 516 22.09 29.00 -29.97
CA LEU A 516 21.69 30.40 -30.11
C LEU A 516 21.56 31.10 -28.77
N PHE A 517 21.07 30.42 -27.73
CA PHE A 517 21.01 30.97 -26.38
C PHE A 517 22.41 31.12 -25.79
N ASP A 518 23.33 30.17 -25.99
CA ASP A 518 24.74 30.35 -25.63
C ASP A 518 25.38 31.57 -26.34
N ALA A 519 25.19 31.70 -27.65
CA ALA A 519 25.63 32.88 -28.41
C ALA A 519 24.90 34.20 -28.03
N ALA A 520 23.83 34.14 -27.24
CA ALA A 520 23.24 35.31 -26.59
C ALA A 520 23.84 35.59 -25.20
N PHE A 521 24.16 34.55 -24.42
CA PHE A 521 24.90 34.69 -23.16
C PHE A 521 26.34 35.18 -23.35
N ASP A 522 26.97 34.85 -24.47
CA ASP A 522 28.35 35.26 -24.80
C ASP A 522 28.44 36.68 -25.43
N GLN A 523 27.31 37.39 -25.60
CA GLN A 523 27.33 38.79 -26.05
C GLN A 523 27.81 39.73 -24.94
N GLN A 524 28.45 40.84 -25.32
CA GLN A 524 28.95 41.86 -24.39
C GLN A 524 27.85 42.50 -23.52
N ASP A 525 26.60 42.44 -23.99
CA ASP A 525 25.39 42.61 -23.17
C ASP A 525 24.50 41.37 -23.37
N PRO A 526 24.46 40.43 -22.41
CA PRO A 526 23.61 39.24 -22.49
C PRO A 526 22.12 39.54 -22.46
N THR A 527 21.69 40.65 -21.85
CA THR A 527 20.28 41.06 -21.79
C THR A 527 19.80 41.48 -23.16
N GLU A 528 20.57 42.32 -23.85
CA GLU A 528 20.31 42.66 -25.25
C GLU A 528 20.53 41.47 -26.20
N GLY A 529 21.36 40.49 -25.83
CA GLY A 529 21.44 39.19 -26.51
C GLY A 529 20.11 38.43 -26.43
N LEU A 530 19.59 38.25 -25.23
CA LEU A 530 18.37 37.48 -24.94
C LEU A 530 17.09 38.14 -25.46
N LYS A 531 16.97 39.47 -25.40
CA LYS A 531 15.82 40.21 -25.98
C LYS A 531 15.60 39.87 -27.46
N LYS A 532 16.68 39.77 -28.25
CA LYS A 532 16.64 39.38 -29.67
C LYS A 532 16.20 37.93 -29.91
N LEU A 533 16.16 37.10 -28.86
CA LEU A 533 15.71 35.71 -28.93
C LEU A 533 14.25 35.50 -28.52
N VAL A 534 13.65 36.40 -27.75
CA VAL A 534 12.24 36.32 -27.30
C VAL A 534 11.29 36.26 -28.51
N ASP A 535 10.18 35.53 -28.35
CA ASP A 535 9.10 35.47 -29.33
C ASP A 535 8.56 36.88 -29.65
N PRO A 536 8.72 37.38 -30.89
CA PRO A 536 8.34 38.75 -31.24
C PRO A 536 6.82 39.00 -31.15
N ARG A 537 6.00 37.94 -31.17
CA ARG A 537 4.54 38.04 -31.00
C ARG A 537 4.10 38.39 -29.57
N LEU A 538 5.04 38.50 -28.63
CA LEU A 538 4.77 38.99 -27.28
C LEU A 538 4.74 40.53 -27.19
N GLU A 539 5.21 41.27 -28.20
CA GLU A 539 5.09 42.74 -28.31
C GLU A 539 5.46 43.49 -26.99
N ASP A 540 6.60 43.13 -26.40
CA ASP A 540 7.13 43.62 -25.12
C ASP A 540 6.25 43.39 -23.87
N ASN A 541 5.19 42.59 -23.98
CA ASN A 541 4.36 42.12 -22.86
C ASN A 541 5.02 40.94 -22.10
N TYR A 542 6.27 41.13 -21.67
CA TYR A 542 7.02 40.18 -20.84
C TYR A 542 8.01 40.92 -19.91
N PRO A 543 8.07 40.57 -18.61
CA PRO A 543 9.14 41.07 -17.74
C PRO A 543 10.47 40.42 -18.11
N ILE A 544 11.42 41.23 -18.61
CA ILE A 544 12.74 40.77 -19.09
C ILE A 544 13.52 39.98 -18.03
N ASP A 545 13.40 40.31 -16.74
CA ASP A 545 14.06 39.57 -15.66
C ASP A 545 13.53 38.13 -15.53
N SER A 546 12.25 37.91 -15.85
CA SER A 546 11.64 36.58 -15.88
C SER A 546 12.14 35.77 -17.09
N VAL A 547 12.30 36.42 -18.25
CA VAL A 547 12.97 35.83 -19.42
C VAL A 547 14.41 35.44 -19.11
N ILE A 548 15.20 36.34 -18.50
CA ILE A 548 16.61 36.07 -18.12
C ILE A 548 16.68 34.88 -17.16
N LYS A 549 15.86 34.88 -16.10
CA LYS A 549 15.81 33.79 -15.12
C LYS A 549 15.37 32.46 -15.74
N MET A 550 14.39 32.45 -16.64
CA MET A 550 13.98 31.24 -17.37
C MET A 550 15.07 30.77 -18.35
N ALA A 551 15.78 31.68 -19.02
CA ALA A 551 16.86 31.34 -19.93
C ALA A 551 18.08 30.76 -19.19
N LEU A 552 18.41 31.30 -18.01
CA LEU A 552 19.45 30.78 -17.12
C LEU A 552 19.08 29.40 -16.55
N LEU A 553 17.81 29.18 -16.21
CA LEU A 553 17.31 27.85 -15.85
C LEU A 553 17.41 26.88 -17.03
N GLY A 554 17.08 27.34 -18.25
CA GLY A 554 17.34 26.61 -19.49
C GLY A 554 18.80 26.20 -19.61
N LYS A 555 19.74 27.13 -19.42
CA LYS A 555 21.19 26.88 -19.52
C LYS A 555 21.67 25.85 -18.50
N ALA A 556 21.22 25.96 -17.25
CA ALA A 556 21.52 24.98 -16.21
C ALA A 556 20.94 23.59 -16.54
N CYS A 557 19.74 23.53 -17.14
CA CYS A 557 19.14 22.28 -17.61
C CYS A 557 19.89 21.69 -18.82
N THR A 558 20.41 22.50 -19.73
CA THR A 558 21.11 22.07 -20.94
C THR A 558 22.63 21.93 -20.79
N GLU A 559 23.16 21.94 -19.56
CA GLU A 559 24.61 21.78 -19.32
C GLU A 559 25.14 20.44 -19.88
N ASN A 560 26.36 20.43 -20.39
CA ASN A 560 26.97 19.26 -21.02
C ASN A 560 27.27 18.14 -20.02
N ASP A 561 27.61 18.49 -18.77
CA ASP A 561 27.79 17.52 -17.68
C ASP A 561 26.45 17.19 -17.00
N PRO A 562 25.97 15.92 -17.07
CA PRO A 562 24.71 15.52 -16.44
C PRO A 562 24.71 15.64 -14.90
N GLN A 563 25.87 15.68 -14.25
CA GLN A 563 25.96 15.88 -12.80
C GLN A 563 25.70 17.34 -12.41
N GLN A 564 26.02 18.30 -13.28
CA GLN A 564 25.85 19.74 -13.04
C GLN A 564 24.42 20.22 -13.33
N ARG A 565 23.68 19.53 -14.21
CA ARG A 565 22.25 19.78 -14.44
C ARG A 565 21.46 19.68 -13.12
N PRO A 566 20.39 20.46 -12.91
CA PRO A 566 19.53 20.36 -11.72
C PRO A 566 18.77 19.02 -11.63
N ASN A 567 18.07 18.79 -10.52
CA ASN A 567 16.98 17.82 -10.45
C ASN A 567 15.63 18.52 -10.67
N MET A 568 14.56 17.78 -10.93
CA MET A 568 13.28 18.39 -11.31
C MET A 568 12.60 19.11 -10.14
N SER A 569 12.86 18.72 -8.89
CA SER A 569 12.49 19.54 -7.71
C SER A 569 13.09 20.94 -7.78
N SER A 570 14.38 21.07 -8.08
CA SER A 570 15.03 22.39 -8.19
C SER A 570 14.43 23.20 -9.35
N VAL A 571 14.16 22.56 -10.50
CA VAL A 571 13.51 23.20 -11.66
C VAL A 571 12.10 23.70 -11.30
N VAL A 572 11.29 22.89 -10.62
CA VAL A 572 9.95 23.27 -10.12
C VAL A 572 10.02 24.43 -9.13
N VAL A 573 11.01 24.46 -8.24
CA VAL A 573 11.21 25.58 -7.30
C VAL A 573 11.56 26.87 -8.06
N THR A 574 12.50 26.83 -9.01
CA THR A 574 12.87 28.02 -9.80
C THR A 574 11.69 28.54 -10.65
N LEU A 575 10.90 27.64 -11.26
CA LEU A 575 9.71 28.04 -12.01
C LEU A 575 8.58 28.56 -11.12
N THR A 576 8.40 28.00 -9.92
CA THR A 576 7.44 28.53 -8.93
C THR A 576 7.80 29.97 -8.56
N ALA A 577 9.08 30.25 -8.30
CA ALA A 577 9.57 31.61 -8.02
C ALA A 577 9.36 32.59 -9.19
N LEU A 578 9.22 32.10 -10.43
CA LEU A 578 8.91 32.91 -11.61
C LEU A 578 7.42 33.21 -11.80
N THR A 579 6.53 32.46 -11.13
CA THR A 579 5.08 32.78 -11.07
C THR A 579 4.75 33.81 -9.98
N SER A 580 5.60 33.96 -8.97
CA SER A 580 5.44 34.94 -7.89
C SER A 580 6.10 36.28 -8.24
N ASN A 581 5.29 37.29 -8.57
CA ASN A 581 5.76 38.65 -8.83
C ASN A 581 6.27 39.35 -7.55
N SER A 582 7.54 39.12 -7.19
CA SER A 582 8.27 39.91 -6.19
C SER A 582 9.65 40.29 -6.71
N GLU A 583 9.91 41.60 -6.77
CA GLU A 583 11.19 42.20 -7.15
C GLU A 583 12.21 42.02 -6.01
N ASP A 584 13.23 41.17 -6.23
CA ASP A 584 14.63 41.36 -5.78
C ASP A 584 15.44 40.06 -5.99
N TRP A 585 16.37 40.05 -6.95
CA TRP A 585 17.59 39.22 -6.90
C TRP A 585 18.63 39.72 -7.91
N ASP A 586 19.84 40.00 -7.43
CA ASP A 586 20.98 40.43 -8.25
C ASP A 586 21.94 39.25 -8.50
N ILE A 587 22.48 39.18 -9.73
CA ILE A 587 23.20 38.01 -10.27
C ILE A 587 24.63 37.90 -9.70
N ALA A 588 25.19 38.98 -9.15
CA ALA A 588 26.54 39.03 -8.58
C ALA A 588 26.77 38.11 -7.36
N SER A 589 25.72 37.50 -6.82
CA SER A 589 25.77 36.63 -5.63
C SER A 589 26.38 35.24 -5.84
N ILE A 590 26.58 34.81 -7.08
CA ILE A 590 27.06 33.44 -7.42
C ILE A 590 28.57 33.31 -7.18
N ILE A 591 29.33 34.42 -7.15
CA ILE A 591 30.80 34.40 -7.07
C ILE A 591 31.29 35.31 -5.93
N GLU A 592 31.78 34.68 -4.86
CA GLU A 592 32.69 35.21 -3.83
C GLU A 592 32.30 36.48 -3.03
N ASN A 593 31.55 36.33 -1.92
CA ASN A 593 31.79 37.05 -0.64
C ASN A 593 31.06 36.36 0.56
N PRO A 594 31.28 36.73 1.85
CA PRO A 594 31.42 35.74 2.92
C PRO A 594 30.12 35.46 3.67
N THR A 595 28.99 36.02 3.22
CA THR A 595 27.68 35.88 3.84
C THR A 595 27.14 34.46 3.74
N LEU A 596 27.55 33.67 2.74
CA LEU A 596 27.21 32.25 2.60
C LEU A 596 27.61 31.43 3.86
N ALA A 597 28.75 31.76 4.48
CA ALA A 597 29.22 31.14 5.71
C ALA A 597 28.39 31.50 6.97
N ASN A 598 27.45 32.43 6.86
CA ASN A 598 26.50 32.80 7.92
C ASN A 598 25.04 32.52 7.52
N LEU A 599 24.69 32.47 6.22
CA LEU A 599 23.36 32.08 5.77
C LEU A 599 23.12 30.57 5.95
N ILE A 600 24.15 29.72 5.77
CA ILE A 600 24.09 28.30 6.16
C ILE A 600 23.76 28.17 7.65
N LYS A 601 24.33 29.01 8.51
CA LYS A 601 24.01 29.05 9.95
C LYS A 601 22.58 29.57 10.21
N GLY A 602 22.11 30.54 9.43
CA GLY A 602 20.76 31.10 9.53
C GLY A 602 19.65 30.16 9.05
N LEU A 603 19.89 29.35 8.02
CA LEU A 603 18.92 28.35 7.56
C LEU A 603 18.96 27.05 8.37
N LEU A 604 20.12 26.69 8.95
CA LEU A 604 20.15 25.78 10.11
C LEU A 604 19.28 26.32 11.24
N LEU A 605 19.38 27.62 11.56
CA LEU A 605 18.55 28.26 12.59
C LEU A 605 17.05 28.22 12.25
N LEU A 606 16.66 28.36 10.97
CA LEU A 606 15.26 28.35 10.58
C LEU A 606 14.65 26.93 10.51
N PHE A 607 15.43 25.92 10.11
CA PHE A 607 15.02 24.51 10.25
C PHE A 607 14.86 24.15 11.73
N LEU A 608 15.84 24.52 12.57
CA LEU A 608 15.73 24.38 14.04
C LEU A 608 14.53 25.13 14.61
N LEU A 609 14.16 26.31 14.08
CA LEU A 609 12.98 27.07 14.54
C LEU A 609 11.64 26.45 14.12
N LEU A 610 11.58 25.68 13.04
CA LEU A 610 10.37 24.93 12.67
C LEU A 610 10.26 23.58 13.38
N GLU A 611 11.37 22.97 13.79
CA GLU A 611 11.36 21.93 14.85
C GLU A 611 10.89 22.52 16.19
N TYR A 612 11.27 23.77 16.51
CA TYR A 612 10.95 24.44 17.78
C TYR A 612 9.47 24.83 17.97
N VAL A 613 8.70 25.00 16.89
CA VAL A 613 7.29 25.45 16.98
C VAL A 613 6.29 24.31 17.16
N CYS A 614 6.66 23.05 16.85
CA CYS A 614 5.85 21.88 17.21
C CYS A 614 6.15 21.33 18.62
N CYS A 615 7.25 21.75 19.26
CA CYS A 615 7.55 21.49 20.66
C CYS A 615 8.22 22.70 21.33
N ASN A 616 7.45 23.57 22.00
CA ASN A 616 7.76 24.06 23.35
C ASN A 616 6.73 25.08 23.89
N VAL A 617 5.65 24.56 24.49
CA VAL A 617 5.18 25.09 25.78
C VAL A 617 5.25 23.94 26.79
N GLU A 618 6.47 23.47 27.03
CA GLU A 618 6.75 22.70 28.25
C GLU A 618 6.73 23.67 29.44
N ALA A 619 5.59 23.73 30.12
CA ALA A 619 5.58 24.08 31.52
C ALA A 619 6.37 22.99 32.26
N LYS A 620 7.66 23.25 32.52
CA LYS A 620 8.64 22.25 33.02
C LYS A 620 8.23 21.66 34.37
N CYS A 621 7.38 22.37 35.10
CA CYS A 621 6.48 21.80 36.08
C CYS A 621 5.04 22.21 35.78
N LEU A 622 4.08 21.34 36.11
CA LEU A 622 2.64 21.64 36.02
C LEU A 622 1.98 21.80 37.39
N LYS A 623 2.61 21.26 38.45
CA LYS A 623 2.19 21.40 39.85
C LYS A 623 3.32 21.00 40.78
N GLY A 624 3.44 21.70 41.89
CA GLY A 624 4.35 21.37 42.98
C GLY A 624 4.13 20.01 43.66
N CYS A 625 5.01 19.64 44.59
CA CYS A 625 4.75 18.62 45.62
C CYS A 625 4.49 19.30 46.98
N ASN A 626 3.63 18.67 47.79
CA ASN A 626 3.11 19.26 49.03
C ASN A 626 4.22 19.70 50.01
N VAL A 627 5.34 18.95 50.05
CA VAL A 627 6.52 19.25 50.86
C VAL A 627 7.77 18.85 50.06
N ALA A 628 8.81 19.68 50.12
CA ALA A 628 10.20 19.28 49.96
C ALA A 628 11.00 19.73 51.20
N LEU A 629 12.25 19.31 51.32
CA LEU A 629 13.12 19.63 52.45
C LEU A 629 14.30 20.51 51.98
N GLY A 630 14.76 21.44 52.80
CA GLY A 630 15.99 22.21 52.58
C GLY A 630 17.05 21.83 53.60
N SER A 631 18.23 21.39 53.17
CA SER A 631 19.32 20.97 54.07
C SER A 631 20.10 22.17 54.61
N TYR A 632 19.46 22.91 55.50
CA TYR A 632 19.93 24.16 56.07
C TYR A 632 21.12 23.94 57.01
N TYR A 633 22.24 24.60 56.75
CA TYR A 633 23.44 24.49 57.57
C TYR A 633 23.45 25.55 58.68
N VAL A 634 23.46 25.11 59.94
CA VAL A 634 23.28 25.99 61.10
C VAL A 634 24.58 26.67 61.49
N ASN A 635 24.67 27.99 61.27
CA ASN A 635 25.81 28.80 61.70
C ASN A 635 25.67 29.24 63.17
N THR A 636 26.76 29.71 63.79
CA THR A 636 26.85 30.06 65.23
C THR A 636 25.97 31.23 65.70
N ARG A 637 25.18 31.85 64.82
CA ARG A 637 24.24 32.94 65.14
C ARG A 637 22.77 32.50 65.06
N MET A 638 22.49 31.30 64.54
CA MET A 638 21.13 30.85 64.22
C MET A 638 20.62 29.85 65.26
N SER A 639 19.41 30.10 65.77
CA SER A 639 18.61 29.15 66.56
C SER A 639 17.29 28.86 65.83
N LEU A 640 16.50 27.87 66.31
CA LEU A 640 15.17 27.63 65.74
C LEU A 640 14.25 28.85 65.82
N ASP A 641 14.39 29.71 66.82
CA ASP A 641 13.58 30.93 66.97
C ASP A 641 13.93 32.01 65.95
N VAL A 642 15.11 31.91 65.30
CA VAL A 642 15.50 32.77 64.16
C VAL A 642 15.17 32.08 62.82
N ILE A 643 15.42 30.78 62.72
CA ILE A 643 15.18 29.97 61.51
C ILE A 643 13.69 29.82 61.21
N THR A 644 12.83 29.67 62.22
CA THR A 644 11.38 29.42 62.03
C THR A 644 10.67 30.65 61.43
N PRO A 645 10.88 31.90 61.90
CA PRO A 645 10.34 33.08 61.22
C PRO A 645 10.93 33.30 59.82
N LEU A 646 12.21 32.95 59.62
CA LEU A 646 12.91 33.10 58.34
C LEU A 646 12.36 32.18 57.25
N MET A 647 12.12 30.90 57.60
CA MET A 647 11.61 29.87 56.69
C MET A 647 10.09 29.69 56.81
N LYS A 648 9.40 30.71 57.32
CA LYS A 648 7.96 30.67 57.56
C LYS A 648 7.19 30.47 56.25
N SER A 649 6.34 29.46 56.23
CA SER A 649 5.60 29.03 55.04
C SER A 649 4.24 28.43 55.45
N SER A 650 3.51 27.83 54.51
CA SER A 650 2.32 27.02 54.83
C SER A 650 2.65 25.65 55.45
N VAL A 651 3.93 25.26 55.48
CA VAL A 651 4.42 23.99 56.06
C VAL A 651 5.19 24.22 57.37
N VAL A 652 5.91 25.35 57.50
CA VAL A 652 6.57 25.79 58.74
C VAL A 652 5.83 26.99 59.32
N SER A 653 5.05 26.72 60.36
CA SER A 653 4.29 27.66 61.16
C SER A 653 4.95 27.95 62.52
N ASN A 654 5.64 26.95 63.08
CA ASN A 654 6.25 26.94 64.41
C ASN A 654 7.49 26.02 64.43
N SER A 655 8.28 26.05 65.51
CA SER A 655 9.56 25.32 65.57
C SER A 655 9.44 23.80 65.69
N ASP A 656 8.29 23.28 66.16
CA ASP A 656 8.05 21.84 66.23
C ASP A 656 7.83 21.21 64.84
N ASP A 657 7.38 22.01 63.86
CA ASP A 657 7.27 21.59 62.45
C ASP A 657 8.66 21.21 61.89
N ILE A 658 9.70 21.99 62.22
CA ILE A 658 11.10 21.70 61.85
C ILE A 658 11.65 20.52 62.66
N ILE A 659 11.38 20.47 63.97
CA ILE A 659 11.82 19.36 64.85
C ILE A 659 11.27 18.02 64.36
N SER A 660 10.07 17.99 63.77
CA SER A 660 9.43 16.76 63.29
C SER A 660 10.26 15.98 62.26
N TYR A 661 11.08 16.65 61.44
CA TYR A 661 11.98 16.06 60.42
C TYR A 661 13.44 15.91 60.89
N ASN A 662 13.75 16.22 62.15
CA ASN A 662 15.12 16.26 62.69
C ASN A 662 15.21 15.70 64.13
N LYS A 663 14.40 14.69 64.44
CA LYS A 663 14.25 14.09 65.79
C LYS A 663 15.54 13.44 66.32
N ASP A 664 16.43 13.11 65.40
CA ASP A 664 17.78 12.55 65.59
C ASP A 664 18.86 13.60 65.84
N LYS A 665 18.63 14.86 65.42
CA LYS A 665 19.60 15.97 65.50
C LYS A 665 19.24 17.06 66.51
N ILE A 666 17.94 17.30 66.76
CA ILE A 666 17.47 18.42 67.59
C ILE A 666 16.94 17.90 68.92
N PHE A 667 17.74 18.08 69.98
CA PHE A 667 17.38 17.67 71.34
C PHE A 667 16.98 18.88 72.20
N ASN A 668 15.82 18.78 72.86
CA ASN A 668 15.28 19.83 73.74
C ASN A 668 15.25 21.23 73.08
N LYS A 669 14.79 21.29 71.82
CA LYS A 669 14.76 22.47 70.92
C LYS A 669 16.12 23.14 70.62
N ASN A 670 17.24 22.58 71.07
CA ASN A 670 18.57 23.07 70.73
C ASN A 670 19.09 22.39 69.47
N VAL A 671 19.73 23.17 68.59
CA VAL A 671 20.38 22.68 67.37
C VAL A 671 21.88 22.90 67.51
N PHE A 672 22.67 21.92 67.08
CA PHE A 672 24.13 22.01 67.13
C PHE A 672 24.64 22.88 65.98
N TYR A 673 25.49 23.86 66.31
CA TYR A 673 26.19 24.65 65.31
C TYR A 673 27.09 23.76 64.45
N PHE A 674 27.20 24.10 63.17
CA PHE A 674 27.96 23.37 62.14
C PHE A 674 27.34 22.05 61.65
N ASP A 675 26.13 21.70 62.10
CA ASP A 675 25.32 20.59 61.55
C ASP A 675 24.26 21.09 60.53
N ARG A 676 23.69 20.16 59.76
CA ARG A 676 22.58 20.38 58.82
C ARG A 676 21.26 19.88 59.38
N ILE A 677 20.22 20.72 59.31
CA ILE A 677 18.83 20.35 59.58
C ILE A 677 17.97 20.43 58.33
N ASN A 678 17.05 19.48 58.17
CA ASN A 678 16.09 19.43 57.08
C ASN A 678 14.87 20.31 57.41
N ILE A 679 14.76 21.45 56.76
CA ILE A 679 13.63 22.37 56.95
C ILE A 679 12.55 22.03 55.91
N PRO A 680 11.33 21.63 56.31
CA PRO A 680 10.27 21.33 55.36
C PRO A 680 9.65 22.62 54.79
N PHE A 681 9.37 22.64 53.49
CA PHE A 681 8.74 23.79 52.82
C PHE A 681 7.85 23.35 51.63
N PRO A 682 6.90 24.18 51.18
CA PRO A 682 6.02 23.85 50.05
C PRO A 682 6.84 23.88 48.75
N CYS A 683 6.87 22.79 47.99
CA CYS A 683 7.63 22.74 46.75
C CYS A 683 6.73 23.10 45.57
N ASP A 684 6.50 24.39 45.35
CA ASP A 684 5.59 24.91 44.32
C ASP A 684 6.19 24.86 42.91
N CYS A 685 5.39 25.22 41.90
CA CYS A 685 5.88 25.48 40.54
C CYS A 685 5.91 26.99 40.31
N ILE A 686 7.11 27.55 40.13
CA ILE A 686 7.32 29.00 40.01
C ILE A 686 7.27 29.38 38.53
N SER A 687 6.34 30.28 38.18
CA SER A 687 6.17 30.86 36.84
C SER A 687 6.09 29.82 35.71
N ASP A 688 5.58 28.62 36.01
CA ASP A 688 5.52 27.45 35.12
C ASP A 688 6.91 26.95 34.61
N GLU A 689 8.01 27.50 35.12
CA GLU A 689 9.38 27.28 34.65
C GLU A 689 10.19 26.26 35.47
N PHE A 690 10.02 26.21 36.80
CA PHE A 690 10.80 25.31 37.66
C PHE A 690 10.15 25.10 39.04
N LEU A 691 10.54 24.00 39.70
CA LEU A 691 10.09 23.69 41.05
C LEU A 691 10.89 24.48 42.11
N GLY A 692 10.18 25.18 42.98
CA GLY A 692 10.77 25.97 44.06
C GLY A 692 9.72 26.63 44.96
N HIS A 693 10.19 27.34 45.99
CA HIS A 693 9.37 28.21 46.84
C HIS A 693 9.96 29.62 46.88
N VAL A 694 9.11 30.61 47.20
CA VAL A 694 9.55 32.01 47.40
C VAL A 694 9.21 32.43 48.83
N PHE A 695 10.24 32.53 49.66
CA PHE A 695 10.13 33.07 51.02
C PHE A 695 10.21 34.60 50.98
N GLU A 696 9.59 35.28 51.96
CA GLU A 696 9.64 36.74 52.08
C GLU A 696 10.64 37.16 53.17
N TYR A 697 11.87 37.51 52.78
CA TYR A 697 12.85 38.09 53.70
C TYR A 697 12.61 39.59 53.90
N SER A 698 12.92 40.11 55.09
CA SER A 698 12.80 41.54 55.41
C SER A 698 14.19 42.10 55.70
N ALA A 699 14.78 42.79 54.73
CA ALA A 699 16.20 43.14 54.73
C ALA A 699 16.61 44.02 55.93
N ALA A 700 17.71 43.65 56.59
CA ALA A 700 18.32 44.45 57.63
C ALA A 700 19.11 45.64 57.04
N GLU A 701 19.71 46.44 57.91
CA GLU A 701 20.53 47.58 57.48
C GLU A 701 21.92 47.11 57.07
N GLY A 702 22.29 47.32 55.80
CA GLY A 702 23.56 46.84 55.22
C GLY A 702 23.47 45.49 54.51
N ASP A 703 22.26 44.94 54.34
CA ASP A 703 22.09 43.66 53.64
C ASP A 703 22.40 43.70 52.14
N THR A 704 22.83 42.54 51.65
CA THR A 704 23.22 42.31 50.26
C THR A 704 22.65 40.97 49.80
N TYR A 705 22.51 40.74 48.49
CA TYR A 705 22.10 39.41 48.02
C TYR A 705 23.14 38.32 48.35
N ASP A 706 24.40 38.68 48.59
CA ASP A 706 25.45 37.72 48.96
C ASP A 706 25.34 37.30 50.44
N SER A 707 25.04 38.24 51.35
CA SER A 707 24.73 37.94 52.76
C SER A 707 23.44 37.14 52.89
N ILE A 708 22.37 37.56 52.21
CA ILE A 708 21.08 36.86 52.24
C ILE A 708 21.22 35.42 51.72
N ALA A 709 21.93 35.19 50.61
CA ALA A 709 22.09 33.85 50.04
C ALA A 709 22.93 32.92 50.93
N LYS A 710 24.12 33.38 51.36
CA LYS A 710 25.14 32.51 52.00
C LYS A 710 25.02 32.43 53.51
N VAL A 711 24.63 33.53 54.16
CA VAL A 711 24.60 33.65 55.64
C VAL A 711 23.21 33.34 56.17
N GLU A 712 22.19 34.01 55.63
CA GLU A 712 20.82 33.89 56.12
C GLU A 712 20.17 32.59 55.61
N TYR A 713 20.22 32.33 54.30
CA TYR A 713 19.65 31.13 53.66
C TYR A 713 20.62 29.96 53.48
N ALA A 714 21.83 30.05 54.05
CA ALA A 714 22.81 28.96 54.13
C ALA A 714 23.06 28.20 52.81
N ASP A 715 23.19 28.95 51.70
CA ASP A 715 23.43 28.45 50.33
C ASP A 715 22.25 27.69 49.68
N LEU A 716 21.05 27.71 50.26
CA LEU A 716 19.82 27.15 49.63
C LEU A 716 19.31 27.98 48.44
N THR A 717 19.83 29.19 48.25
CA THR A 717 19.52 30.10 47.15
C THR A 717 20.80 30.69 46.58
N THR A 718 20.72 31.40 45.46
CA THR A 718 21.87 32.06 44.81
C THR A 718 21.61 33.54 44.60
N VAL A 719 22.69 34.33 44.54
CA VAL A 719 22.65 35.76 44.18
C VAL A 719 21.95 36.00 42.84
N GLU A 720 22.02 35.03 41.91
CA GLU A 720 21.40 35.11 40.60
C GLU A 720 19.88 34.90 40.66
N LEU A 721 19.39 33.94 41.44
CA LEU A 721 17.96 33.79 41.73
C LEU A 721 17.42 35.03 42.47
N LEU A 722 18.14 35.55 43.45
CA LEU A 722 17.76 36.77 44.16
C LEU A 722 17.64 37.98 43.22
N ARG A 723 18.59 38.19 42.31
CA ARG A 723 18.50 39.23 41.26
C ARG A 723 17.35 38.98 40.27
N ARG A 724 16.96 37.72 40.02
CA ARG A 724 15.88 37.40 39.07
C ARG A 724 14.50 37.82 39.58
N PHE A 725 14.26 37.67 40.89
CA PHE A 725 12.94 37.91 41.51
C PHE A 725 12.84 39.22 42.31
N ASN A 726 13.86 40.09 42.25
CA ASN A 726 13.91 41.36 42.98
C ASN A 726 14.62 42.46 42.16
N SER A 727 14.22 43.71 42.37
CA SER A 727 14.69 44.88 41.61
C SER A 727 15.73 45.76 42.34
N TYR A 728 16.28 45.31 43.48
CA TYR A 728 17.25 46.08 44.26
C TYR A 728 18.69 45.87 43.75
N GLY A 729 19.56 46.85 43.98
CA GLY A 729 20.99 46.70 43.72
C GLY A 729 21.61 45.68 44.69
N GLN A 730 22.49 44.80 44.19
CA GLN A 730 23.06 43.68 44.95
C GLN A 730 23.62 44.08 46.33
N ASN A 731 24.24 45.25 46.42
CA ASN A 731 24.88 45.79 47.63
C ASN A 731 24.14 47.03 48.17
N GLY A 732 22.88 47.21 47.81
CA GLY A 732 22.10 48.43 48.05
C GLY A 732 20.62 48.10 48.29
N ILE A 733 20.35 47.10 49.12
CA ILE A 733 19.00 46.72 49.51
C ILE A 733 18.51 47.70 50.60
N PRO A 734 17.37 48.38 50.43
CA PRO A 734 16.87 49.29 51.45
C PRO A 734 16.49 48.55 52.75
N LYS A 735 16.75 49.17 53.91
CA LYS A 735 16.31 48.63 55.20
C LYS A 735 14.78 48.41 55.23
N ASN A 736 14.35 47.28 55.74
CA ASN A 736 12.97 46.78 55.75
C ASN A 736 12.38 46.48 54.35
N ALA A 737 13.18 46.46 53.28
CA ALA A 737 12.71 46.01 51.97
C ALA A 737 12.31 44.52 52.01
N LYS A 738 11.24 44.17 51.30
CA LYS A 738 10.82 42.79 51.13
C LYS A 738 11.59 42.16 49.99
N VAL A 739 12.37 41.14 50.29
CA VAL A 739 13.20 40.40 49.33
C VAL A 739 12.60 39.01 49.14
N ASN A 740 12.17 38.73 47.92
CA ASN A 740 11.70 37.43 47.46
C ASN A 740 12.89 36.46 47.39
N VAL A 741 12.97 35.51 48.31
CA VAL A 741 14.07 34.53 48.37
C VAL A 741 13.62 33.21 47.78
N THR A 742 14.07 32.93 46.56
CA THR A 742 13.69 31.72 45.83
C THR A 742 14.61 30.55 46.15
N VAL A 743 14.04 29.44 46.63
CA VAL A 743 14.76 28.17 46.89
C VAL A 743 14.20 27.10 45.97
N ASN A 744 15.06 26.44 45.19
CA ASN A 744 14.64 25.39 44.25
C ASN A 744 14.37 24.07 45.00
N CYS A 745 13.54 23.20 44.41
CA CYS A 745 13.22 21.89 44.96
C CYS A 745 13.00 20.83 43.86
N SER A 746 12.77 19.59 44.26
CA SER A 746 12.45 18.47 43.38
C SER A 746 11.32 17.62 43.98
N CYS A 747 10.60 16.89 43.12
CA CYS A 747 9.51 15.98 43.52
C CYS A 747 9.79 14.52 43.11
N GLY A 748 11.05 14.18 42.84
CA GLY A 748 11.45 12.87 42.31
C GLY A 748 11.15 12.68 40.82
N ASN A 749 11.54 11.52 40.30
CA ASN A 749 11.38 11.15 38.89
C ASN A 749 11.09 9.64 38.77
N SER A 750 9.89 9.31 38.28
CA SER A 750 9.40 7.92 38.14
C SER A 750 10.16 7.08 37.11
N GLN A 751 10.99 7.71 36.27
CA GLN A 751 11.90 7.03 35.35
C GLN A 751 13.23 6.61 36.00
N VAL A 752 13.54 7.13 37.20
CA VAL A 752 14.75 6.77 37.97
C VAL A 752 14.41 5.74 39.06
N SER A 753 13.36 6.02 39.85
CA SER A 753 12.73 5.05 40.76
C SER A 753 11.37 5.61 41.21
N GLN A 754 10.44 4.71 41.57
CA GLN A 754 9.12 5.05 42.14
C GLN A 754 9.10 5.01 43.67
N ASP A 755 10.23 4.69 44.30
CA ASP A 755 10.36 4.49 45.75
C ASP A 755 10.65 5.81 46.50
N TYR A 756 10.93 6.89 45.76
CA TYR A 756 11.33 8.20 46.29
C TYR A 756 10.52 9.34 45.66
N GLY A 757 9.66 9.98 46.47
CA GLY A 757 8.82 11.12 46.11
C GLY A 757 8.95 12.35 47.02
N LEU A 758 9.73 12.27 48.10
CA LEU A 758 10.16 13.39 48.94
C LEU A 758 11.66 13.63 48.69
N PHE A 759 12.08 14.89 48.53
CA PHE A 759 13.46 15.25 48.21
C PHE A 759 13.97 16.41 49.07
N ILE A 760 15.28 16.38 49.33
CA ILE A 760 16.05 17.39 50.03
C ILE A 760 16.88 18.20 49.01
N THR A 761 16.71 19.52 49.02
CA THR A 761 17.61 20.48 48.38
C THR A 761 18.87 20.62 49.25
N TYR A 762 20.00 20.12 48.78
CA TYR A 762 21.25 20.02 49.54
C TYR A 762 22.35 20.91 48.89
N PRO A 763 22.74 22.04 49.51
CA PRO A 763 23.85 22.84 49.03
C PRO A 763 25.20 22.13 49.26
N LEU A 764 25.99 21.94 48.20
CA LEU A 764 27.33 21.36 48.26
C LEU A 764 28.32 22.32 48.93
N ARG A 765 29.26 21.76 49.70
CA ARG A 765 30.32 22.50 50.42
C ARG A 765 31.70 21.90 50.16
N PRO A 766 32.79 22.67 50.37
CA PRO A 766 34.15 22.16 50.21
C PRO A 766 34.38 20.89 51.04
N GLY A 767 34.86 19.83 50.40
CA GLY A 767 35.06 18.51 51.00
C GLY A 767 33.89 17.53 50.82
N ASN A 768 32.70 17.96 50.39
CA ASN A 768 31.66 17.01 49.96
C ASN A 768 32.10 16.23 48.71
N ASN A 769 31.57 15.01 48.57
CA ASN A 769 31.63 14.20 47.36
C ASN A 769 30.42 13.25 47.29
N LEU A 770 30.23 12.59 46.14
CA LEU A 770 29.07 11.72 45.88
C LEU A 770 28.92 10.58 46.90
N HIS A 771 30.02 9.92 47.25
CA HIS A 771 29.97 8.70 48.07
C HIS A 771 29.67 9.03 49.53
N ASP A 772 30.26 10.10 50.08
CA ASP A 772 29.99 10.49 51.46
C ASP A 772 28.56 11.00 51.66
N ILE A 773 27.98 11.72 50.69
CA ILE A 773 26.57 12.12 50.74
C ILE A 773 25.63 10.91 50.57
N ALA A 774 25.97 9.95 49.69
CA ALA A 774 25.20 8.71 49.54
C ALA A 774 25.24 7.85 50.83
N ASN A 775 26.41 7.78 51.48
CA ASN A 775 26.58 7.11 52.76
C ASN A 775 25.82 7.82 53.91
N GLU A 776 25.88 9.15 53.98
CA GLU A 776 25.10 9.98 54.94
C GLU A 776 23.59 9.74 54.79
N ALA A 777 23.09 9.70 53.55
CA ALA A 777 21.68 9.44 53.27
C ALA A 777 21.27 7.95 53.42
N HIS A 778 22.22 7.02 53.45
CA HIS A 778 22.00 5.58 53.31
C HIS A 778 21.30 5.25 51.97
N LEU A 779 21.91 5.68 50.87
CA LEU A 779 21.47 5.48 49.49
C LEU A 779 22.60 4.93 48.62
N ASP A 780 22.26 4.35 47.47
CA ASP A 780 23.24 4.00 46.46
C ASP A 780 23.78 5.24 45.73
N ALA A 781 25.09 5.25 45.46
CA ALA A 781 25.77 6.38 44.82
C ALA A 781 25.37 6.57 43.35
N GLN A 782 25.08 5.49 42.62
CA GLN A 782 24.63 5.57 41.23
C GLN A 782 23.18 6.07 41.15
N LEU A 783 22.30 5.63 42.05
CA LEU A 783 20.94 6.18 42.22
C LEU A 783 21.00 7.70 42.46
N LEU A 784 21.88 8.14 43.37
CA LEU A 784 22.04 9.55 43.69
C LEU A 784 22.57 10.38 42.51
N GLN A 785 23.50 9.83 41.73
CA GLN A 785 24.00 10.42 40.49
C GLN A 785 22.93 10.44 39.39
N ASN A 786 22.06 9.44 39.31
CA ASN A 786 20.97 9.36 38.33
C ASN A 786 19.88 10.42 38.56
N TYR A 787 19.63 10.80 39.83
CA TYR A 787 18.78 11.97 40.15
C TYR A 787 19.47 13.32 39.90
N ASN A 788 20.80 13.35 39.77
CA ASN A 788 21.61 14.56 39.56
C ASN A 788 22.53 14.41 38.32
N PRO A 789 21.99 14.15 37.13
CA PRO A 789 22.79 13.81 35.95
C PRO A 789 23.72 14.96 35.56
N GLY A 790 25.01 14.64 35.36
CA GLY A 790 26.05 15.61 34.97
C GLY A 790 26.54 16.54 36.10
N VAL A 791 26.01 16.45 37.32
CA VAL A 791 26.50 17.28 38.43
C VAL A 791 27.78 16.69 39.04
N ASN A 792 28.82 17.52 39.16
CA ASN A 792 30.03 17.18 39.90
C ASN A 792 29.84 17.46 41.41
N PHE A 793 29.62 16.41 42.18
CA PHE A 793 29.44 16.46 43.64
C PHE A 793 30.68 16.92 44.42
N SER A 794 31.87 16.92 43.81
CA SER A 794 33.13 17.37 44.44
C SER A 794 33.44 18.84 44.18
N LYS A 795 32.46 19.61 43.70
CA LYS A 795 32.59 21.05 43.47
C LYS A 795 32.34 21.83 44.77
N GLU A 796 33.19 22.82 45.06
CA GLU A 796 33.15 23.64 46.28
C GLU A 796 31.83 24.39 46.52
N SER A 797 30.99 24.56 45.50
CA SER A 797 29.68 25.20 45.59
C SER A 797 28.70 24.73 44.50
N GLY A 798 27.44 24.56 44.88
CA GLY A 798 26.34 24.11 44.02
C GLY A 798 25.17 23.61 44.85
N ILE A 799 24.11 23.12 44.20
CA ILE A 799 22.96 22.47 44.85
C ILE A 799 22.73 21.13 44.14
N VAL A 800 22.42 20.09 44.93
CA VAL A 800 21.96 18.77 44.47
C VAL A 800 20.64 18.41 45.13
N PHE A 801 19.85 17.54 44.50
CA PHE A 801 18.58 17.04 45.04
C PHE A 801 18.75 15.58 45.45
N ILE A 802 18.61 15.29 46.75
CA ILE A 802 18.83 13.96 47.31
C ILE A 802 17.50 13.41 47.87
N PRO A 803 17.17 12.11 47.73
CA PRO A 803 15.95 11.55 48.32
C PRO A 803 15.86 11.80 49.83
N GLY A 804 14.69 12.27 50.27
CA GLY A 804 14.42 12.65 51.65
C GLY A 804 13.54 11.65 52.39
N ARG A 805 13.79 11.53 53.69
CA ARG A 805 12.95 10.79 54.64
C ARG A 805 11.90 11.71 55.26
N ASP A 806 10.76 11.16 55.63
CA ASP A 806 9.70 11.90 56.29
C ASP A 806 9.92 12.03 57.81
N GLN A 807 8.94 12.63 58.50
CA GLN A 807 8.90 12.77 59.95
C GLN A 807 8.90 11.45 60.74
N PHE A 808 8.75 10.28 60.09
CA PHE A 808 8.85 8.96 60.71
C PHE A 808 10.21 8.29 60.44
N GLY A 809 11.03 8.87 59.57
CA GLY A 809 12.35 8.34 59.18
C GLY A 809 12.32 7.47 57.92
N GLU A 810 11.18 7.34 57.26
CA GLU A 810 10.97 6.46 56.12
C GLU A 810 11.01 7.20 54.78
N TYR A 811 11.34 6.49 53.71
CA TYR A 811 11.25 7.02 52.35
C TYR A 811 9.80 7.00 51.85
N VAL A 812 9.32 8.15 51.38
CA VAL A 812 7.96 8.29 50.84
C VAL A 812 7.95 7.86 49.36
N PRO A 813 7.18 6.82 48.95
CA PRO A 813 7.09 6.43 47.56
C PRO A 813 6.49 7.52 46.67
N LEU A 814 6.89 7.56 45.40
CA LEU A 814 6.41 8.52 44.41
C LEU A 814 4.98 8.16 43.95
N HIS A 815 3.98 8.66 44.68
CA HIS A 815 2.58 8.37 44.42
C HIS A 815 2.14 8.93 43.05
N PRO A 816 1.54 8.12 42.15
CA PRO A 816 1.06 8.58 40.85
C PRO A 816 -0.10 9.57 41.03
N ARG A 817 0.11 10.81 40.55
CA ARG A 817 -0.75 11.97 40.85
C ARG A 817 -2.10 11.95 40.09
N ASN A 818 -3.05 11.20 40.59
CA ASN A 818 -4.46 11.31 40.19
C ASN A 818 -5.16 12.45 40.96
N THR A 819 -5.28 13.65 40.37
CA THR A 819 -6.49 14.53 40.35
C THR A 819 -6.18 15.99 39.93
N GLY A 820 -7.04 16.54 39.05
CA GLY A 820 -7.21 17.98 38.83
C GLY A 820 -6.27 18.62 37.77
N LEU A 821 -6.77 19.25 36.70
CA LEU A 821 -8.10 19.16 36.06
C LEU A 821 -8.10 18.07 34.97
N ALA A 822 -9.26 17.78 34.36
CA ALA A 822 -9.26 17.01 33.13
C ALA A 822 -8.57 17.83 32.02
N LYS A 823 -7.82 17.18 31.12
CA LYS A 823 -7.18 17.89 29.97
C LYS A 823 -8.19 18.60 29.07
N GLY A 824 -9.48 18.25 29.16
CA GLY A 824 -10.58 18.95 28.49
C GLY A 824 -10.89 20.35 29.04
N ASP A 825 -10.57 20.67 30.30
CA ASP A 825 -10.99 21.94 30.91
C ASP A 825 -10.05 23.10 30.54
N VAL A 826 -8.73 22.87 30.59
CA VAL A 826 -7.73 23.85 30.12
C VAL A 826 -7.81 23.98 28.59
N ALA A 827 -7.97 22.87 27.87
CA ALA A 827 -8.27 22.92 26.45
C ALA A 827 -9.59 23.68 26.17
N GLY A 828 -10.60 23.51 27.02
CA GLY A 828 -11.86 24.24 26.96
C GLY A 828 -11.69 25.75 27.11
N ILE A 829 -10.82 26.21 28.04
CA ILE A 829 -10.51 27.63 28.22
C ILE A 829 -9.68 28.17 27.05
N SER A 830 -8.67 27.42 26.56
CA SER A 830 -7.88 27.82 25.38
C SER A 830 -8.73 27.87 24.11
N ILE A 831 -9.62 26.90 23.89
CA ILE A 831 -10.55 26.85 22.76
C ILE A 831 -11.63 27.92 22.90
N ALA A 832 -12.16 28.18 24.10
CA ALA A 832 -13.07 29.31 24.33
C ALA A 832 -12.38 30.66 24.12
N GLY A 833 -11.08 30.77 24.45
CA GLY A 833 -10.24 31.92 24.15
C GLY A 833 -10.06 32.12 22.65
N ILE A 834 -9.64 31.08 21.91
CA ILE A 834 -9.40 31.12 20.47
C ILE A 834 -10.71 31.32 19.69
N CYS A 835 -11.77 30.56 19.99
CA CYS A 835 -13.10 30.75 19.40
C CYS A 835 -13.71 32.09 19.81
N GLY A 836 -13.43 32.58 21.02
CA GLY A 836 -13.81 33.92 21.48
C GLY A 836 -13.10 35.02 20.69
N LEU A 837 -11.79 34.88 20.45
CA LEU A 837 -10.99 35.80 19.64
C LEU A 837 -11.44 35.78 18.17
N LEU A 838 -11.67 34.59 17.61
CA LEU A 838 -12.22 34.42 16.26
C LEU A 838 -13.63 35.00 16.14
N LEU A 839 -14.50 34.82 17.13
CA LEU A 839 -15.80 35.48 17.19
C LEU A 839 -15.68 37.00 17.32
N LEU A 840 -14.67 37.52 18.05
CA LEU A 840 -14.39 38.95 18.15
C LEU A 840 -13.92 39.51 16.80
N VAL A 841 -12.98 38.84 16.14
CA VAL A 841 -12.51 39.17 14.78
C VAL A 841 -13.65 39.12 13.78
N ILE A 842 -14.49 38.08 13.80
CA ILE A 842 -15.68 37.96 12.95
C ILE A 842 -16.70 39.07 13.26
N CYS A 843 -16.92 39.42 14.53
CA CYS A 843 -17.81 40.53 14.91
C CYS A 843 -17.27 41.89 14.44
N ILE A 844 -15.96 42.12 14.54
CA ILE A 844 -15.30 43.33 14.02
C ILE A 844 -15.39 43.37 12.50
N TYR A 845 -15.09 42.27 11.81
CA TYR A 845 -15.18 42.11 10.36
C TYR A 845 -16.61 42.41 9.87
N VAL A 846 -17.64 41.81 10.49
CA VAL A 846 -19.06 42.06 10.17
C VAL A 846 -19.49 43.49 10.49
N LYS A 847 -18.87 44.17 11.47
CA LYS A 847 -19.07 45.62 11.71
C LYS A 847 -18.42 46.48 10.62
N PHE A 848 -17.21 46.14 10.17
CA PHE A 848 -16.47 46.91 9.16
C PHE A 848 -17.08 46.79 7.77
N PHE A 849 -17.35 45.55 7.31
CA PHE A 849 -17.89 45.28 5.98
C PHE A 849 -19.36 45.67 5.78
N LYS A 850 -20.03 46.18 6.83
CA LYS A 850 -21.37 46.80 6.72
C LYS A 850 -21.37 48.29 6.36
N LYS A 851 -20.21 48.92 6.10
CA LYS A 851 -20.07 50.37 6.02
C LYS A 851 -19.52 50.93 4.69
N LYS A 852 -19.67 50.23 3.55
CA LYS A 852 -19.30 50.79 2.23
C LYS A 852 -20.01 50.13 1.03
N GLU A 853 -21.27 50.51 0.82
CA GLU A 853 -21.87 50.62 -0.53
C GLU A 853 -21.99 52.12 -0.85
N GLY A 854 -21.67 52.54 -2.08
CA GLY A 854 -21.74 53.96 -2.47
C GLY A 854 -21.12 54.29 -3.83
N GLU A 855 -22.01 54.51 -4.82
CA GLU A 855 -21.78 55.24 -6.09
C GLU A 855 -21.00 54.56 -7.25
N LYS A 856 -21.10 55.18 -8.43
CA LYS A 856 -21.06 54.62 -9.82
C LYS A 856 -21.02 55.82 -10.82
N PRO A 857 -21.00 55.68 -12.19
CA PRO A 857 -20.53 54.62 -13.11
C PRO A 857 -19.81 55.16 -14.41
N LYS A 858 -19.51 54.25 -15.38
CA LYS A 858 -19.59 54.38 -16.88
C LYS A 858 -18.38 54.04 -17.80
N LEU A 859 -18.74 53.29 -18.87
CA LEU A 859 -18.00 52.79 -20.06
C LEU A 859 -18.20 53.79 -21.25
N PRO A 860 -17.47 53.73 -22.41
CA PRO A 860 -17.19 52.55 -23.26
C PRO A 860 -15.72 52.51 -23.82
N THR A 861 -15.29 51.91 -24.96
CA THR A 861 -15.96 51.31 -26.15
C THR A 861 -15.11 50.20 -26.84
N GLU A 862 -15.78 49.61 -27.84
CA GLU A 862 -15.53 48.63 -28.92
C GLU A 862 -14.31 48.66 -29.89
N ASN A 863 -14.13 47.49 -30.56
CA ASN A 863 -13.77 47.21 -31.98
C ASN A 863 -12.29 47.30 -32.47
N SER A 864 -11.83 46.44 -33.42
CA SER A 864 -12.32 45.12 -33.94
C SER A 864 -11.30 44.53 -34.95
N ARG A 865 -11.13 43.19 -34.98
CA ARG A 865 -10.69 42.34 -36.13
C ARG A 865 -9.24 42.54 -36.68
N ALA A 866 -8.65 41.63 -37.47
CA ALA A 866 -8.74 40.14 -37.60
C ALA A 866 -7.72 39.66 -38.67
N PHE A 867 -7.44 38.35 -38.70
CA PHE A 867 -6.86 37.58 -39.82
C PHE A 867 -5.39 37.88 -40.22
N SER A 868 -4.57 36.94 -40.73
CA SER A 868 -4.62 35.45 -40.74
C SER A 868 -3.39 34.88 -41.46
N THR A 869 -3.09 33.56 -41.28
CA THR A 869 -2.61 32.60 -42.33
C THR A 869 -1.28 32.86 -43.07
N GLN A 870 -0.44 31.89 -43.46
CA GLN A 870 -0.45 30.42 -43.37
C GLN A 870 0.94 29.85 -43.76
N ASP A 871 1.21 28.59 -43.38
CA ASP A 871 1.91 27.53 -44.15
C ASP A 871 3.36 27.70 -44.71
N ALA A 872 4.15 26.63 -44.93
CA ALA A 872 4.19 25.26 -44.36
C ALA A 872 5.42 24.46 -44.85
N SER A 873 5.74 23.37 -44.13
CA SER A 873 6.24 22.06 -44.64
C SER A 873 7.69 21.86 -45.16
N GLY A 874 8.22 20.65 -44.89
CA GLY A 874 9.41 20.04 -45.53
C GLY A 874 10.54 19.67 -44.54
N SER A 875 10.66 18.46 -43.94
CA SER A 875 10.91 17.10 -44.48
C SER A 875 12.15 17.01 -45.41
N ALA A 876 13.12 16.08 -45.33
CA ALA A 876 13.53 15.03 -44.37
C ALA A 876 14.99 14.59 -44.80
N GLU A 877 15.69 13.49 -44.45
CA GLU A 877 15.46 12.23 -43.68
C GLU A 877 16.82 11.51 -43.44
N TYR A 878 16.81 10.25 -42.95
CA TYR A 878 17.79 9.15 -43.18
C TYR A 878 19.19 9.13 -42.46
N GLU A 879 19.90 8.00 -42.24
CA GLU A 879 19.63 6.69 -41.56
C GLU A 879 20.98 5.88 -41.36
N ILE A 880 20.93 4.72 -40.66
CA ILE A 880 21.80 3.50 -40.77
C ILE A 880 23.07 3.29 -39.88
N SER A 881 23.01 2.22 -39.07
CA SER A 881 24.10 1.34 -38.51
C SER A 881 25.09 1.94 -37.48
N GLY A 882 25.78 1.17 -36.62
CA GLY A 882 25.86 -0.28 -36.31
C GLY A 882 27.07 -0.51 -35.35
N SER A 883 27.47 -1.68 -34.84
CA SER A 883 26.98 -3.07 -34.82
C SER A 883 27.91 -3.88 -33.87
N SER A 884 27.37 -4.83 -33.08
CA SER A 884 28.11 -5.93 -32.40
C SER A 884 29.15 -5.57 -31.31
N GLY A 885 29.49 -6.44 -30.34
CA GLY A 885 28.91 -7.75 -29.98
C GLY A 885 29.78 -8.56 -29.00
N THR A 886 29.31 -9.76 -28.62
CA THR A 886 29.94 -10.79 -27.75
C THR A 886 30.02 -10.49 -26.23
N ALA A 887 30.18 -11.49 -25.35
CA ALA A 887 29.26 -12.60 -24.96
C ALA A 887 29.94 -13.55 -23.94
N THR A 888 29.16 -14.46 -23.30
CA THR A 888 29.57 -15.58 -22.40
C THR A 888 30.07 -15.17 -20.99
N ALA A 889 29.90 -15.95 -19.89
CA ALA A 889 29.02 -17.07 -19.53
C ALA A 889 28.98 -17.17 -17.96
N ALA A 890 27.83 -17.23 -17.28
CA ALA A 890 26.91 -18.35 -17.00
C ALA A 890 27.17 -19.14 -15.69
N GLY A 891 26.12 -19.32 -14.88
CA GLY A 891 26.07 -20.17 -13.66
C GLY A 891 25.09 -19.58 -12.61
N LEU A 892 23.82 -19.99 -12.52
CA LEU A 892 23.22 -21.26 -12.06
C LEU A 892 22.75 -21.24 -10.59
N THR A 893 21.46 -20.92 -10.38
CA THR A 893 20.59 -21.48 -9.34
C THR A 893 19.14 -21.49 -9.86
N GLY A 894 18.38 -22.54 -9.54
CA GLY A 894 16.98 -22.71 -9.97
C GLY A 894 15.99 -21.82 -9.20
N ILE A 895 14.74 -21.71 -9.68
CA ILE A 895 13.80 -20.67 -9.22
C ILE A 895 12.48 -21.27 -8.75
N MET A 896 12.15 -21.07 -7.47
CA MET A 896 10.83 -21.39 -6.90
C MET A 896 9.76 -20.43 -7.44
N VAL A 897 8.57 -20.96 -7.69
CA VAL A 897 7.53 -20.30 -8.50
C VAL A 897 6.51 -19.58 -7.61
N ALA A 898 6.44 -18.25 -7.74
CA ALA A 898 5.34 -17.43 -7.20
C ALA A 898 4.93 -16.26 -8.12
N LYS A 899 5.57 -16.12 -9.29
CA LYS A 899 5.27 -15.11 -10.31
C LYS A 899 5.86 -15.50 -11.65
N SER A 900 5.13 -15.29 -12.75
CA SER A 900 5.68 -15.49 -14.10
C SER A 900 6.82 -14.51 -14.38
N MET A 901 7.98 -15.01 -14.80
CA MET A 901 9.19 -14.20 -14.99
C MET A 901 9.23 -13.47 -16.33
N GLU A 902 9.79 -12.26 -16.33
CA GLU A 902 10.14 -11.52 -17.55
C GLU A 902 11.58 -11.92 -17.95
N PHE A 903 11.75 -12.54 -19.12
CA PHE A 903 13.03 -13.01 -19.67
C PHE A 903 13.53 -12.05 -20.77
N THR A 904 14.84 -12.04 -21.02
CA THR A 904 15.44 -11.28 -22.14
C THR A 904 15.49 -12.12 -23.42
N TYR A 905 15.51 -11.46 -24.59
CA TYR A 905 15.70 -12.11 -25.88
C TYR A 905 17.01 -12.91 -25.90
N GLN A 906 18.09 -12.32 -25.37
CA GLN A 906 19.42 -12.93 -25.37
C GLN A 906 19.45 -14.24 -24.56
N GLU A 907 18.71 -14.32 -23.46
CA GLU A 907 18.62 -15.53 -22.64
C GLU A 907 17.86 -16.65 -23.38
N LEU A 908 16.70 -16.34 -23.97
CA LEU A 908 15.91 -17.32 -24.74
C LEU A 908 16.62 -17.76 -26.03
N ALA A 909 17.24 -16.83 -26.75
CA ALA A 909 18.03 -17.13 -27.94
C ALA A 909 19.23 -18.04 -27.61
N LYS A 910 19.95 -17.76 -26.51
CA LYS A 910 21.04 -18.62 -26.05
C LYS A 910 20.55 -20.03 -25.68
N ALA A 911 19.44 -20.12 -24.93
CA ALA A 911 18.91 -21.41 -24.45
C ALA A 911 18.30 -22.29 -25.57
N THR A 912 17.86 -21.68 -26.68
CA THR A 912 17.30 -22.37 -27.86
C THR A 912 18.31 -22.59 -29.00
N ASN A 913 19.59 -22.26 -28.82
CA ASN A 913 20.60 -22.19 -29.88
C ASN A 913 20.13 -21.34 -31.09
N ASN A 914 19.82 -20.07 -30.81
CA ASN A 914 19.23 -19.08 -31.73
C ASN A 914 17.95 -19.58 -32.43
N PHE A 915 17.08 -20.27 -31.70
CA PHE A 915 15.86 -20.89 -32.21
C PHE A 915 16.12 -21.89 -33.36
N SER A 916 17.16 -22.72 -33.20
CA SER A 916 17.51 -23.78 -34.17
C SER A 916 16.31 -24.71 -34.45
N LEU A 917 16.19 -25.13 -35.71
CA LEU A 917 15.21 -26.14 -36.13
C LEU A 917 15.40 -27.49 -35.40
N GLU A 918 16.62 -27.79 -34.94
CA GLU A 918 16.94 -28.97 -34.14
C GLU A 918 16.20 -28.97 -32.79
N ASN A 919 15.96 -27.79 -32.22
CA ASN A 919 15.23 -27.59 -30.97
C ASN A 919 13.72 -27.40 -31.19
N LYS A 920 13.22 -27.38 -32.43
CA LYS A 920 11.80 -27.12 -32.73
C LYS A 920 10.95 -28.35 -32.44
N ILE A 921 10.24 -28.33 -31.31
CA ILE A 921 9.33 -29.40 -30.87
C ILE A 921 7.89 -29.25 -31.38
N GLY A 922 7.52 -28.10 -31.94
CA GLY A 922 6.17 -27.91 -32.49
C GLY A 922 5.99 -26.65 -33.34
N GLN A 923 4.83 -26.60 -34.01
CA GLN A 923 4.29 -25.42 -34.69
C GLN A 923 2.79 -25.38 -34.39
N GLY A 924 2.33 -24.32 -33.72
CA GLY A 924 0.91 -24.01 -33.57
C GLY A 924 0.44 -23.02 -34.63
N GLY A 925 -0.84 -22.66 -34.58
CA GLY A 925 -1.42 -21.62 -35.45
C GLY A 925 -1.00 -20.19 -35.12
N PHE A 926 -0.33 -19.99 -33.99
CA PHE A 926 0.07 -18.68 -33.45
C PHE A 926 1.59 -18.53 -33.24
N GLY A 927 2.38 -19.55 -33.57
CA GLY A 927 3.82 -19.54 -33.33
C GLY A 927 4.52 -20.90 -33.36
N ALA A 928 5.84 -20.86 -33.35
CA ALA A 928 6.72 -22.04 -33.29
C ALA A 928 7.16 -22.34 -31.84
N VAL A 929 7.17 -23.61 -31.45
CA VAL A 929 7.56 -24.04 -30.09
C VAL A 929 8.92 -24.73 -30.11
N TYR A 930 9.84 -24.26 -29.28
CA TYR A 930 11.21 -24.76 -29.14
C TYR A 930 11.44 -25.36 -27.75
N TYR A 931 12.20 -26.45 -27.68
CA TYR A 931 12.78 -26.93 -26.44
C TYR A 931 13.97 -26.05 -26.04
N ALA A 932 14.13 -25.84 -24.73
CA ALA A 932 15.32 -25.22 -24.16
C ALA A 932 15.51 -25.64 -22.69
N GLU A 933 16.76 -25.75 -22.26
CA GLU A 933 17.09 -25.82 -20.84
C GLU A 933 17.42 -24.40 -20.34
N LEU A 934 16.53 -23.83 -19.52
CA LEU A 934 16.55 -22.44 -19.11
C LEU A 934 16.70 -22.36 -17.59
N ARG A 935 17.81 -21.79 -17.12
CA ARG A 935 18.20 -21.72 -15.69
C ARG A 935 18.24 -23.07 -14.95
N GLY A 936 18.30 -24.19 -15.68
CA GLY A 936 18.29 -25.56 -15.14
C GLY A 936 16.91 -26.23 -15.13
N GLU A 937 15.84 -25.57 -15.61
CA GLU A 937 14.55 -26.22 -15.90
C GLU A 937 14.44 -26.59 -17.39
N LYS A 938 13.80 -27.73 -17.68
CA LYS A 938 13.35 -28.04 -19.05
C LYS A 938 12.15 -27.17 -19.38
N THR A 939 12.24 -26.40 -20.46
CA THR A 939 11.20 -25.46 -20.89
C THR A 939 10.75 -25.65 -22.33
N ALA A 940 9.52 -25.25 -22.60
CA ALA A 940 9.01 -25.04 -23.95
C ALA A 940 8.86 -23.54 -24.19
N ILE A 941 9.51 -23.00 -25.22
CA ILE A 941 9.47 -21.59 -25.59
C ILE A 941 8.66 -21.46 -26.87
N LYS A 942 7.43 -20.92 -26.75
CA LYS A 942 6.55 -20.57 -27.86
C LYS A 942 6.95 -19.18 -28.36
N LYS A 943 7.65 -19.11 -29.48
CA LYS A 943 7.87 -17.86 -30.22
C LYS A 943 6.61 -17.55 -31.02
N MET A 944 5.94 -16.46 -30.68
CA MET A 944 4.72 -16.04 -31.36
C MET A 944 5.02 -15.50 -32.76
N ASP A 945 4.08 -15.69 -33.68
CA ASP A 945 4.11 -15.03 -34.98
C ASP A 945 3.70 -13.54 -34.85
N VAL A 946 4.20 -12.68 -35.73
CA VAL A 946 4.09 -11.20 -35.62
C VAL A 946 2.63 -10.69 -35.55
N GLN A 947 1.68 -11.48 -36.04
CA GLN A 947 0.25 -11.15 -36.06
C GLN A 947 -0.52 -11.67 -34.83
N ALA A 948 0.07 -12.54 -34.00
CA ALA A 948 -0.58 -13.23 -32.88
C ALA A 948 -0.46 -12.48 -31.54
N SER A 949 -0.49 -11.14 -31.58
CA SER A 949 -0.30 -10.29 -30.40
C SER A 949 -1.52 -10.29 -29.46
N THR A 950 -2.74 -10.36 -29.99
CA THR A 950 -3.95 -10.56 -29.16
C THR A 950 -3.88 -11.90 -28.44
N GLU A 951 -3.57 -12.97 -29.16
CA GLU A 951 -3.54 -14.34 -28.62
C GLU A 951 -2.42 -14.52 -27.58
N PHE A 952 -1.27 -13.86 -27.75
CA PHE A 952 -0.21 -13.73 -26.72
C PHE A 952 -0.74 -13.10 -25.42
N LEU A 953 -1.49 -12.00 -25.52
CA LEU A 953 -2.03 -11.28 -24.36
C LEU A 953 -3.14 -12.08 -23.68
N CYS A 954 -4.02 -12.73 -24.44
CA CYS A 954 -5.03 -13.64 -23.89
C CYS A 954 -4.39 -14.78 -23.09
N GLU A 955 -3.39 -15.46 -23.65
CA GLU A 955 -2.73 -16.60 -22.99
C GLU A 955 -1.94 -16.17 -21.75
N LEU A 956 -1.23 -15.04 -21.81
CA LEU A 956 -0.53 -14.46 -20.66
C LEU A 956 -1.50 -14.05 -19.54
N LYS A 957 -2.65 -13.44 -19.88
CA LYS A 957 -3.69 -13.03 -18.93
C LYS A 957 -4.31 -14.23 -18.20
N VAL A 958 -4.52 -15.35 -18.89
CA VAL A 958 -5.10 -16.56 -18.29
C VAL A 958 -4.08 -17.28 -17.40
N LEU A 959 -2.91 -17.63 -17.94
CA LEU A 959 -1.94 -18.50 -17.27
C LEU A 959 -1.16 -17.83 -16.13
N THR A 960 -1.34 -16.53 -15.91
CA THR A 960 -0.90 -15.82 -14.70
C THR A 960 -1.90 -15.91 -13.54
N HIS A 961 -3.12 -16.38 -13.78
CA HIS A 961 -4.19 -16.49 -12.76
C HIS A 961 -4.71 -17.94 -12.57
N VAL A 962 -4.51 -18.85 -13.54
CA VAL A 962 -4.98 -20.24 -13.44
C VAL A 962 -3.80 -21.20 -13.19
N HIS A 963 -3.84 -21.94 -12.08
CA HIS A 963 -2.79 -22.87 -11.67
C HIS A 963 -3.39 -24.20 -11.19
N HIS A 964 -3.25 -25.26 -12.00
CA HIS A 964 -3.82 -26.57 -11.71
C HIS A 964 -2.97 -27.70 -12.33
N LEU A 965 -2.96 -28.88 -11.69
CA LEU A 965 -2.08 -30.01 -12.07
C LEU A 965 -2.29 -30.45 -13.54
N ASN A 966 -3.55 -30.48 -13.99
CA ASN A 966 -3.93 -30.89 -15.35
C ASN A 966 -3.99 -29.73 -16.36
N LEU A 967 -3.34 -28.60 -16.07
CA LEU A 967 -3.06 -27.52 -17.04
C LEU A 967 -1.55 -27.39 -17.26
N VAL A 968 -1.11 -26.83 -18.38
CA VAL A 968 0.31 -26.52 -18.61
C VAL A 968 0.70 -25.21 -17.89
N ARG A 969 1.72 -25.28 -17.04
CA ARG A 969 2.24 -24.13 -16.27
C ARG A 969 3.05 -23.17 -17.15
N LEU A 970 2.66 -21.89 -17.13
CA LEU A 970 3.52 -20.80 -17.62
C LEU A 970 4.62 -20.50 -16.58
N ILE A 971 5.87 -20.43 -17.04
CA ILE A 971 7.06 -20.02 -16.27
C ILE A 971 7.29 -18.51 -16.41
N GLY A 972 7.06 -17.97 -17.61
CA GLY A 972 7.34 -16.56 -17.90
C GLY A 972 7.10 -16.18 -19.36
N TYR A 973 7.56 -14.99 -19.72
CA TYR A 973 7.39 -14.40 -21.04
C TYR A 973 8.57 -13.50 -21.42
N CYS A 974 8.66 -13.14 -22.69
CA CYS A 974 9.58 -12.11 -23.19
C CYS A 974 8.86 -11.25 -24.24
N VAL A 975 9.17 -9.95 -24.25
CA VAL A 975 8.65 -8.95 -25.22
C VAL A 975 9.77 -8.17 -25.91
N GLU A 976 11.01 -8.66 -25.81
CA GLU A 976 12.18 -8.07 -26.44
C GLU A 976 12.40 -8.69 -27.83
N GLY A 977 12.33 -7.88 -28.89
CA GLY A 977 12.58 -8.28 -30.29
C GLY A 977 11.50 -9.17 -30.92
N SER A 978 10.82 -10.01 -30.15
CA SER A 978 9.60 -10.75 -30.52
C SER A 978 8.82 -11.09 -29.24
N LEU A 979 7.58 -11.56 -29.38
CA LEU A 979 6.78 -12.04 -28.25
C LEU A 979 7.06 -13.53 -28.02
N PHE A 980 7.31 -13.93 -26.77
CA PHE A 980 7.55 -15.32 -26.39
C PHE A 980 6.82 -15.68 -25.10
N LEU A 981 6.26 -16.89 -25.05
CA LEU A 981 5.74 -17.51 -23.84
C LEU A 981 6.61 -18.71 -23.47
N VAL A 982 6.97 -18.82 -22.19
CA VAL A 982 7.88 -19.84 -21.65
C VAL A 982 7.08 -20.72 -20.69
N TYR A 983 6.99 -22.01 -20.97
CA TYR A 983 6.21 -22.99 -20.20
C TYR A 983 7.13 -24.09 -19.68
N GLU A 984 6.62 -24.88 -18.74
CA GLU A 984 7.20 -26.19 -18.43
C GLU A 984 7.24 -27.09 -19.67
N HIS A 985 8.32 -27.84 -19.86
CA HIS A 985 8.35 -28.88 -20.87
C HIS A 985 7.57 -30.11 -20.39
N ILE A 986 6.63 -30.59 -21.19
CA ILE A 986 5.85 -31.80 -20.91
C ILE A 986 6.43 -32.97 -21.71
N ASP A 987 7.12 -33.89 -21.03
CA ASP A 987 7.77 -35.06 -21.66
C ASP A 987 6.72 -36.07 -22.18
N ASN A 988 6.48 -36.11 -23.49
CA ASN A 988 5.95 -37.23 -24.33
C ASN A 988 5.25 -36.70 -25.60
N GLY A 989 4.78 -35.46 -25.59
CA GLY A 989 4.09 -34.81 -26.73
C GLY A 989 2.60 -34.59 -26.48
N ASN A 990 1.79 -34.58 -27.55
CA ASN A 990 0.34 -34.40 -27.46
C ASN A 990 -0.47 -35.66 -27.81
N LEU A 991 -1.70 -35.73 -27.31
CA LEU A 991 -2.61 -36.86 -27.51
C LEU A 991 -2.91 -37.14 -29.00
N GLY A 992 -3.03 -36.09 -29.82
CA GLY A 992 -3.23 -36.21 -31.27
C GLY A 992 -2.10 -36.99 -31.97
N GLN A 993 -0.85 -36.91 -31.49
CA GLN A 993 0.28 -37.69 -32.01
C GLN A 993 0.16 -39.19 -31.72
N TYR A 994 -0.46 -39.59 -30.61
CA TYR A 994 -0.72 -41.00 -30.28
C TYR A 994 -1.95 -41.54 -31.01
N LEU A 995 -3.01 -40.72 -31.13
CA LEU A 995 -4.23 -41.11 -31.80
C LEU A 995 -4.05 -41.18 -33.32
N HIS A 996 -3.58 -40.11 -33.96
CA HIS A 996 -3.59 -39.96 -35.43
C HIS A 996 -2.19 -39.93 -36.07
N GLY A 997 -1.12 -39.83 -35.26
CA GLY A 997 0.26 -39.76 -35.74
C GLY A 997 0.88 -41.11 -36.10
N THR A 998 1.88 -41.08 -36.97
CA THR A 998 2.71 -42.24 -37.33
C THR A 998 3.96 -42.32 -36.43
N GLY A 999 4.22 -43.46 -35.80
CA GLY A 999 5.45 -43.68 -35.02
C GLY A 999 5.32 -43.53 -33.50
N LYS A 1000 4.09 -43.51 -32.96
CA LYS A 1000 3.80 -43.70 -31.54
C LYS A 1000 2.99 -44.99 -31.36
N ASP A 1001 3.29 -45.76 -30.31
CA ASP A 1001 2.49 -46.92 -29.93
C ASP A 1001 1.09 -46.49 -29.43
N PRO A 1002 0.05 -47.32 -29.62
CA PRO A 1002 -1.30 -47.00 -29.19
C PRO A 1002 -1.37 -46.92 -27.66
N LEU A 1003 -1.92 -45.81 -27.14
CA LEU A 1003 -2.19 -45.67 -25.70
C LEU A 1003 -3.13 -46.80 -25.23
N PRO A 1004 -2.80 -47.53 -24.14
CA PRO A 1004 -3.70 -48.51 -23.52
C PRO A 1004 -5.04 -47.89 -23.12
N TRP A 1005 -6.10 -48.71 -23.08
CA TRP A 1005 -7.45 -48.20 -22.77
C TRP A 1005 -7.51 -47.46 -21.43
N SER A 1006 -6.91 -48.00 -20.37
CA SER A 1006 -6.81 -47.35 -19.06
C SER A 1006 -6.14 -45.97 -19.12
N SER A 1007 -5.05 -45.83 -19.88
CA SER A 1007 -4.40 -44.54 -20.12
C SER A 1007 -5.32 -43.56 -20.85
N ARG A 1008 -6.13 -44.02 -21.81
CA ARG A 1008 -7.11 -43.17 -22.51
C ARG A 1008 -8.20 -42.64 -21.58
N VAL A 1009 -8.77 -43.51 -20.73
CA VAL A 1009 -9.74 -43.09 -19.69
C VAL A 1009 -9.08 -42.12 -18.71
N GLN A 1010 -7.85 -42.38 -18.31
CA GLN A 1010 -7.15 -41.53 -17.34
C GLN A 1010 -6.82 -40.14 -17.91
N ILE A 1011 -6.39 -40.04 -19.18
CA ILE A 1011 -6.14 -38.77 -19.88
C ILE A 1011 -7.45 -37.98 -20.08
N ALA A 1012 -8.58 -38.66 -20.32
CA ALA A 1012 -9.89 -38.02 -20.35
C ALA A 1012 -10.25 -37.40 -18.98
N LEU A 1013 -10.12 -38.17 -17.89
CA LEU A 1013 -10.40 -37.71 -16.53
C LEU A 1013 -9.48 -36.53 -16.11
N ASP A 1014 -8.19 -36.61 -16.43
CA ASP A 1014 -7.23 -35.54 -16.20
C ASP A 1014 -7.62 -34.25 -16.94
N SER A 1015 -7.90 -34.36 -18.25
CA SER A 1015 -8.29 -33.21 -19.08
C SER A 1015 -9.62 -32.62 -18.61
N ALA A 1016 -10.57 -33.46 -18.19
CA ALA A 1016 -11.85 -33.03 -17.63
C ALA A 1016 -11.69 -32.25 -16.32
N ARG A 1017 -10.79 -32.66 -15.42
CA ARG A 1017 -10.45 -31.90 -14.19
C ARG A 1017 -9.80 -30.54 -14.51
N GLY A 1018 -8.94 -30.50 -15.54
CA GLY A 1018 -8.38 -29.24 -16.04
C GLY A 1018 -9.45 -28.24 -16.50
N LEU A 1019 -10.46 -28.73 -17.21
CA LEU A 1019 -11.60 -27.91 -17.67
C LEU A 1019 -12.58 -27.56 -16.52
N GLU A 1020 -12.86 -28.50 -15.60
CA GLU A 1020 -13.68 -28.24 -14.40
C GLU A 1020 -13.10 -27.12 -13.53
N TYR A 1021 -11.78 -27.05 -13.40
CA TYR A 1021 -11.13 -25.98 -12.66
C TYR A 1021 -11.41 -24.60 -13.26
N ILE A 1022 -11.21 -24.42 -14.57
CA ILE A 1022 -11.41 -23.12 -15.25
C ILE A 1022 -12.88 -22.74 -15.49
N HIS A 1023 -13.81 -23.71 -15.39
CA HIS A 1023 -15.26 -23.49 -15.51
C HIS A 1023 -15.96 -23.26 -14.17
N GLU A 1024 -15.61 -24.04 -13.15
CA GLU A 1024 -16.40 -24.19 -11.92
C GLU A 1024 -15.63 -23.81 -10.64
N HIS A 1025 -14.35 -23.39 -10.74
CA HIS A 1025 -13.50 -23.04 -9.60
C HIS A 1025 -12.68 -21.74 -9.76
N THR A 1026 -12.73 -21.05 -10.91
CA THR A 1026 -12.15 -19.71 -11.08
C THR A 1026 -13.25 -18.64 -11.10
N VAL A 1027 -12.97 -17.49 -10.50
CA VAL A 1027 -13.78 -16.27 -10.63
C VAL A 1027 -12.85 -15.14 -11.09
N PRO A 1028 -13.07 -14.50 -12.25
CA PRO A 1028 -14.06 -14.83 -13.30
C PRO A 1028 -13.88 -16.21 -13.96
N VAL A 1029 -14.85 -16.62 -14.78
CA VAL A 1029 -14.88 -17.91 -15.48
C VAL A 1029 -14.12 -17.82 -16.80
N TYR A 1030 -13.32 -18.83 -17.13
CA TYR A 1030 -12.53 -18.91 -18.36
C TYR A 1030 -13.04 -20.03 -19.29
N ILE A 1031 -13.22 -19.71 -20.57
CA ILE A 1031 -13.71 -20.66 -21.60
C ILE A 1031 -12.63 -20.77 -22.69
N HIS A 1032 -12.11 -21.98 -22.89
CA HIS A 1032 -10.89 -22.25 -23.66
C HIS A 1032 -11.10 -22.10 -25.19
N ARG A 1033 -12.28 -22.44 -25.69
CA ARG A 1033 -12.76 -22.39 -27.10
C ARG A 1033 -11.98 -23.23 -28.13
N ASP A 1034 -10.83 -23.77 -27.78
CA ASP A 1034 -9.98 -24.60 -28.66
C ASP A 1034 -9.52 -25.91 -27.98
N VAL A 1035 -10.44 -26.58 -27.27
CA VAL A 1035 -10.20 -27.92 -26.70
C VAL A 1035 -10.13 -28.95 -27.84
N LYS A 1036 -9.00 -29.64 -27.98
CA LYS A 1036 -8.78 -30.69 -29.01
C LYS A 1036 -7.63 -31.61 -28.61
N SER A 1037 -7.54 -32.79 -29.24
CA SER A 1037 -6.48 -33.78 -28.95
C SER A 1037 -5.05 -33.26 -29.20
N ALA A 1038 -4.85 -32.30 -30.10
CA ALA A 1038 -3.55 -31.65 -30.29
C ALA A 1038 -3.14 -30.71 -29.14
N ASN A 1039 -4.11 -30.19 -28.38
CA ASN A 1039 -3.92 -29.25 -27.25
C ASN A 1039 -3.95 -29.95 -25.88
N ILE A 1040 -4.04 -31.29 -25.85
CA ILE A 1040 -3.87 -32.10 -24.64
C ILE A 1040 -2.48 -32.71 -24.68
N LEU A 1041 -1.57 -32.19 -23.86
CA LEU A 1041 -0.24 -32.75 -23.67
C LEU A 1041 -0.29 -33.95 -22.72
N ILE A 1042 0.62 -34.90 -22.93
CA ILE A 1042 0.77 -36.11 -22.12
C ILE A 1042 2.12 -36.02 -21.41
N ASP A 1043 2.15 -36.17 -20.09
CA ASP A 1043 3.38 -36.12 -19.29
C ASP A 1043 4.15 -37.45 -19.24
N LYS A 1044 5.31 -37.44 -18.55
CA LYS A 1044 6.17 -38.62 -18.35
C LYS A 1044 5.49 -39.79 -17.62
N ASN A 1045 4.40 -39.52 -16.89
CA ASN A 1045 3.59 -40.49 -16.16
C ASN A 1045 2.31 -40.87 -16.92
N PHE A 1046 2.20 -40.49 -18.20
CA PHE A 1046 1.02 -40.64 -19.07
C PHE A 1046 -0.25 -39.94 -18.55
N ARG A 1047 -0.10 -38.80 -17.85
CA ARG A 1047 -1.19 -37.93 -17.36
C ARG A 1047 -1.50 -36.82 -18.35
N GLY A 1048 -2.76 -36.38 -18.37
CA GLY A 1048 -3.22 -35.31 -19.26
C GLY A 1048 -3.00 -33.89 -18.70
N LYS A 1049 -2.57 -32.97 -19.56
CA LYS A 1049 -2.50 -31.51 -19.32
C LYS A 1049 -3.08 -30.72 -20.50
N VAL A 1050 -4.02 -29.81 -20.24
CA VAL A 1050 -4.62 -28.92 -21.27
C VAL A 1050 -3.71 -27.70 -21.52
N ALA A 1051 -3.58 -27.29 -22.78
CA ALA A 1051 -2.63 -26.28 -23.27
C ALA A 1051 -3.20 -25.39 -24.39
N ASP A 1052 -2.44 -24.35 -24.77
CA ASP A 1052 -2.74 -23.36 -25.83
C ASP A 1052 -3.97 -22.49 -25.55
N PHE A 1053 -3.84 -21.62 -24.53
CA PHE A 1053 -4.93 -20.76 -24.05
C PHE A 1053 -5.13 -19.49 -24.90
N GLY A 1054 -4.46 -19.37 -26.06
CA GLY A 1054 -4.49 -18.16 -26.90
C GLY A 1054 -5.87 -17.73 -27.39
N LEU A 1055 -6.85 -18.64 -27.44
CA LEU A 1055 -8.23 -18.35 -27.83
C LEU A 1055 -9.22 -18.24 -26.64
N THR A 1056 -8.74 -18.28 -25.40
CA THR A 1056 -9.60 -18.24 -24.19
C THR A 1056 -10.38 -16.93 -24.11
N LYS A 1057 -11.63 -16.96 -23.62
CA LYS A 1057 -12.39 -15.77 -23.24
C LYS A 1057 -12.91 -15.85 -21.79
N LEU A 1058 -13.00 -14.68 -21.17
CA LEU A 1058 -13.52 -14.41 -19.84
C LEU A 1058 -15.03 -14.12 -19.87
N ILE A 1059 -15.77 -14.61 -18.87
CA ILE A 1059 -17.17 -14.24 -18.60
C ILE A 1059 -17.37 -14.00 -17.10
N GLU A 1060 -18.13 -12.97 -16.75
CA GLU A 1060 -18.53 -12.65 -15.37
C GLU A 1060 -19.69 -13.54 -14.88
N VAL A 1061 -19.72 -13.82 -13.57
CA VAL A 1061 -20.73 -14.69 -12.95
C VAL A 1061 -22.10 -14.02 -13.01
N GLY A 1062 -22.98 -14.52 -13.89
CA GLY A 1062 -24.32 -13.95 -14.15
C GLY A 1062 -24.44 -13.15 -15.45
N GLY A 1063 -23.34 -12.99 -16.21
CA GLY A 1063 -23.38 -12.38 -17.55
C GLY A 1063 -24.17 -13.22 -18.56
N SER A 1064 -24.82 -12.54 -19.52
CA SER A 1064 -25.49 -13.18 -20.65
C SER A 1064 -24.49 -13.65 -21.73
N THR A 1065 -24.94 -14.49 -22.65
CA THR A 1065 -24.15 -14.96 -23.80
C THR A 1065 -23.66 -13.78 -24.65
N LEU A 1066 -22.34 -13.64 -24.77
CA LEU A 1066 -21.72 -12.64 -25.63
C LEU A 1066 -21.59 -13.20 -27.06
N HIS A 1067 -22.09 -12.47 -28.05
CA HIS A 1067 -21.71 -12.68 -29.44
C HIS A 1067 -20.24 -12.26 -29.62
N THR A 1068 -19.43 -13.06 -30.32
CA THR A 1068 -17.99 -12.78 -30.47
C THR A 1068 -17.44 -13.23 -31.84
N ARG A 1069 -16.21 -12.78 -32.17
CA ARG A 1069 -15.42 -13.30 -33.28
C ARG A 1069 -15.35 -14.83 -33.18
N LEU A 1070 -15.88 -15.54 -34.19
CA LEU A 1070 -15.82 -16.99 -34.30
C LEU A 1070 -14.34 -17.43 -34.43
N VAL A 1071 -13.86 -18.22 -33.47
CA VAL A 1071 -12.49 -18.72 -33.39
C VAL A 1071 -12.47 -20.13 -32.78
N GLY A 1072 -11.61 -21.01 -33.28
CA GLY A 1072 -11.48 -22.39 -32.81
C GLY A 1072 -11.29 -23.39 -33.95
N THR A 1073 -11.07 -24.66 -33.62
CA THR A 1073 -10.81 -25.70 -34.61
C THR A 1073 -12.10 -26.32 -35.17
N PHE A 1074 -12.25 -26.29 -36.51
CA PHE A 1074 -13.38 -26.90 -37.20
C PHE A 1074 -13.46 -28.42 -36.93
N GLY A 1075 -14.67 -28.92 -36.63
CA GLY A 1075 -14.91 -30.27 -36.13
C GLY A 1075 -15.05 -30.39 -34.61
N TYR A 1076 -14.56 -29.41 -33.84
CA TYR A 1076 -14.74 -29.33 -32.37
C TYR A 1076 -15.71 -28.22 -31.94
N MET A 1077 -16.00 -27.24 -32.81
CA MET A 1077 -16.96 -26.17 -32.52
C MET A 1077 -18.41 -26.68 -32.58
N PRO A 1078 -19.26 -26.35 -31.59
CA PRO A 1078 -20.67 -26.74 -31.58
C PRO A 1078 -21.53 -25.88 -32.53
N PRO A 1079 -22.74 -26.33 -32.90
CA PRO A 1079 -23.58 -25.65 -33.89
C PRO A 1079 -24.01 -24.25 -33.47
N GLU A 1080 -24.35 -24.00 -32.20
CA GLU A 1080 -24.79 -22.68 -31.74
C GLU A 1080 -23.66 -21.65 -31.78
N TYR A 1081 -22.43 -22.05 -31.42
CA TYR A 1081 -21.27 -21.16 -31.51
C TYR A 1081 -20.91 -20.86 -32.97
N ALA A 1082 -20.98 -21.87 -33.85
CA ALA A 1082 -20.69 -21.71 -35.27
C ALA A 1082 -21.75 -20.87 -36.03
N GLN A 1083 -23.01 -20.84 -35.56
CA GLN A 1083 -24.12 -20.11 -36.19
C GLN A 1083 -24.33 -18.71 -35.62
N TYR A 1084 -24.24 -18.54 -34.29
CA TYR A 1084 -24.62 -17.31 -33.58
C TYR A 1084 -23.46 -16.64 -32.84
N GLY A 1085 -22.30 -17.29 -32.74
CA GLY A 1085 -21.12 -16.75 -32.04
C GLY A 1085 -21.23 -16.78 -30.51
N ASP A 1086 -22.24 -17.47 -29.96
CA ASP A 1086 -22.58 -17.54 -28.53
C ASP A 1086 -21.51 -18.27 -27.71
N VAL A 1087 -20.84 -17.56 -26.81
CA VAL A 1087 -19.81 -18.13 -25.93
C VAL A 1087 -20.38 -18.54 -24.58
N SER A 1088 -20.17 -19.80 -24.18
CA SER A 1088 -20.47 -20.32 -22.84
C SER A 1088 -19.57 -21.54 -22.53
N PRO A 1089 -19.46 -21.99 -21.26
CA PRO A 1089 -18.69 -23.20 -20.92
C PRO A 1089 -19.15 -24.47 -21.66
N LYS A 1090 -20.38 -24.47 -22.19
CA LYS A 1090 -20.95 -25.55 -22.99
C LYS A 1090 -20.26 -25.73 -24.36
N VAL A 1091 -19.49 -24.75 -24.80
CA VAL A 1091 -18.64 -24.85 -26.01
C VAL A 1091 -17.49 -25.83 -25.79
N ASP A 1092 -16.75 -25.65 -24.70
CA ASP A 1092 -15.66 -26.55 -24.31
C ASP A 1092 -16.17 -27.97 -23.97
N VAL A 1093 -17.38 -28.09 -23.38
CA VAL A 1093 -18.03 -29.39 -23.12
C VAL A 1093 -18.27 -30.16 -24.42
N TYR A 1094 -18.78 -29.51 -25.48
CA TYR A 1094 -18.99 -30.16 -26.78
C TYR A 1094 -17.66 -30.61 -27.39
N ALA A 1095 -16.66 -29.72 -27.39
CA ALA A 1095 -15.32 -30.01 -27.90
C ALA A 1095 -14.64 -31.16 -27.14
N PHE A 1096 -14.82 -31.24 -25.82
CA PHE A 1096 -14.38 -32.37 -25.01
C PHE A 1096 -15.13 -33.67 -25.37
N GLY A 1097 -16.43 -33.60 -25.66
CA GLY A 1097 -17.22 -34.73 -26.18
C GLY A 1097 -16.66 -35.30 -27.49
N VAL A 1098 -16.18 -34.43 -28.39
CA VAL A 1098 -15.46 -34.85 -29.61
C VAL A 1098 -14.15 -35.56 -29.26
N VAL A 1099 -13.37 -35.04 -28.30
CA VAL A 1099 -12.13 -35.70 -27.82
C VAL A 1099 -12.40 -37.09 -27.22
N LEU A 1100 -13.53 -37.32 -26.54
CA LEU A 1100 -13.92 -38.66 -26.09
C LEU A 1100 -14.11 -39.64 -27.25
N TYR A 1101 -14.69 -39.18 -28.37
CA TYR A 1101 -14.81 -39.98 -29.59
C TYR A 1101 -13.47 -40.21 -30.31
N GLU A 1102 -12.56 -39.23 -30.30
CA GLU A 1102 -11.19 -39.41 -30.81
C GLU A 1102 -10.43 -40.46 -29.97
N LEU A 1103 -10.57 -40.43 -28.63
CA LEU A 1103 -9.97 -41.42 -27.72
C LEU A 1103 -10.47 -42.85 -27.99
N ILE A 1104 -11.78 -43.03 -28.23
CA ILE A 1104 -12.35 -44.35 -28.59
C ILE A 1104 -11.82 -44.84 -29.94
N SER A 1105 -11.90 -43.98 -30.96
CA SER A 1105 -11.79 -44.43 -32.37
C SER A 1105 -10.42 -44.21 -33.02
N ALA A 1106 -9.58 -43.35 -32.45
CA ALA A 1106 -8.38 -42.80 -33.07
C ALA A 1106 -8.60 -42.16 -34.46
N LYS A 1107 -9.84 -41.79 -34.80
CA LYS A 1107 -10.18 -41.04 -36.02
C LYS A 1107 -10.22 -39.54 -35.70
N ASN A 1108 -9.77 -38.71 -36.64
CA ASN A 1108 -9.86 -37.25 -36.52
C ASN A 1108 -11.33 -36.80 -36.48
N ALA A 1109 -11.63 -35.70 -35.79
CA ALA A 1109 -12.95 -35.08 -35.70
C ALA A 1109 -13.64 -34.83 -37.06
N VAL A 1110 -12.86 -34.55 -38.12
CA VAL A 1110 -13.34 -34.34 -39.49
C VAL A 1110 -12.81 -35.46 -40.39
N LEU A 1111 -13.73 -36.21 -41.00
CA LEU A 1111 -13.38 -37.35 -41.86
C LEU A 1111 -13.34 -36.92 -43.33
N LYS A 1112 -12.20 -37.18 -43.98
CA LYS A 1112 -12.07 -37.11 -45.45
C LYS A 1112 -12.44 -38.47 -46.04
N THR A 1113 -13.71 -38.63 -46.39
CA THR A 1113 -14.22 -39.75 -47.18
C THR A 1113 -13.53 -39.76 -48.56
N GLY A 1114 -13.21 -40.93 -49.10
CA GLY A 1114 -12.47 -41.08 -50.37
C GLY A 1114 -13.24 -40.54 -51.59
N GLU A 1115 -12.50 -40.31 -52.68
CA GLU A 1115 -12.76 -39.46 -53.88
C GLU A 1115 -14.12 -39.54 -54.61
N PHE A 1116 -15.10 -40.33 -54.16
CA PHE A 1116 -16.36 -40.60 -54.89
C PHE A 1116 -17.66 -40.27 -54.15
N VAL A 1117 -17.64 -39.76 -52.90
CA VAL A 1117 -18.84 -39.24 -52.21
C VAL A 1117 -18.56 -37.91 -51.53
N ALA A 1118 -19.28 -36.86 -51.93
CA ALA A 1118 -19.08 -35.47 -51.48
C ALA A 1118 -19.70 -35.14 -50.11
N GLU A 1119 -19.74 -36.11 -49.19
CA GLU A 1119 -20.22 -35.92 -47.81
C GLU A 1119 -19.11 -36.25 -46.81
N SER A 1120 -18.51 -35.21 -46.24
CA SER A 1120 -17.58 -35.31 -45.09
C SER A 1120 -18.37 -35.45 -43.79
N LYS A 1121 -18.80 -36.66 -43.43
CA LYS A 1121 -19.44 -36.93 -42.12
C LYS A 1121 -18.46 -36.58 -40.99
N GLY A 1122 -18.90 -35.73 -40.05
CA GLY A 1122 -18.16 -35.45 -38.82
C GLY A 1122 -18.16 -36.65 -37.87
N LEU A 1123 -17.16 -36.75 -37.00
CA LEU A 1123 -16.98 -37.89 -36.09
C LEU A 1123 -18.19 -38.12 -35.17
N VAL A 1124 -18.80 -37.03 -34.68
CA VAL A 1124 -20.04 -37.04 -33.87
C VAL A 1124 -21.17 -37.80 -34.60
N ALA A 1125 -21.37 -37.53 -35.89
CA ALA A 1125 -22.43 -38.16 -36.67
C ALA A 1125 -22.25 -39.67 -36.83
N LEU A 1126 -21.01 -40.17 -36.91
CA LEU A 1126 -20.75 -41.62 -36.92
C LEU A 1126 -21.07 -42.28 -35.57
N PHE A 1127 -20.76 -41.60 -34.46
CA PHE A 1127 -21.07 -42.14 -33.14
C PHE A 1127 -22.56 -42.10 -32.83
N GLU A 1128 -23.30 -41.07 -33.26
CA GLU A 1128 -24.77 -41.09 -33.22
C GLU A 1128 -25.36 -42.20 -34.11
N GLU A 1129 -24.87 -42.36 -35.34
CA GLU A 1129 -25.32 -43.43 -36.24
C GLU A 1129 -25.07 -44.83 -35.66
N ALA A 1130 -24.02 -45.02 -34.86
CA ALA A 1130 -23.74 -46.27 -34.14
C ALA A 1130 -24.58 -46.43 -32.86
N LEU A 1131 -24.73 -45.38 -32.04
CA LEU A 1131 -25.48 -45.41 -30.78
C LEU A 1131 -26.99 -45.59 -30.96
N ASN A 1132 -27.51 -45.30 -32.16
CA ASN A 1132 -28.92 -45.46 -32.51
C ASN A 1132 -29.24 -46.77 -33.26
N GLN A 1133 -28.27 -47.68 -33.45
CA GLN A 1133 -28.54 -49.02 -34.00
C GLN A 1133 -29.23 -49.94 -32.98
N SER A 1134 -29.85 -51.03 -33.46
CA SER A 1134 -30.48 -52.04 -32.60
C SER A 1134 -29.50 -52.80 -31.69
N ASN A 1135 -28.20 -52.80 -32.01
CA ASN A 1135 -27.13 -53.33 -31.17
C ASN A 1135 -25.98 -52.30 -31.03
N PRO A 1136 -26.12 -51.28 -30.15
CA PRO A 1136 -25.13 -50.22 -30.01
C PRO A 1136 -23.74 -50.72 -29.64
N SER A 1137 -23.62 -51.76 -28.81
CA SER A 1137 -22.33 -52.32 -28.38
C SER A 1137 -21.53 -52.90 -29.55
N GLU A 1138 -22.19 -53.58 -30.49
CA GLU A 1138 -21.55 -54.13 -31.69
C GLU A 1138 -21.26 -53.04 -32.74
N ALA A 1139 -22.14 -52.04 -32.86
CA ALA A 1139 -21.92 -50.88 -33.72
C ALA A 1139 -20.72 -50.05 -33.25
N ILE A 1140 -20.62 -49.76 -31.94
CA ILE A 1140 -19.50 -49.04 -31.32
C ILE A 1140 -18.21 -49.87 -31.39
N ARG A 1141 -18.25 -51.20 -31.20
CA ARG A 1141 -17.07 -52.07 -31.38
C ARG A 1141 -16.42 -51.91 -32.77
N LYS A 1142 -17.21 -51.67 -33.82
CA LYS A 1142 -16.72 -51.40 -35.20
C LYS A 1142 -16.13 -50.00 -35.38
N LEU A 1143 -16.25 -49.11 -34.38
CA LEU A 1143 -15.67 -47.76 -34.39
C LEU A 1143 -14.39 -47.63 -33.54
N VAL A 1144 -14.10 -48.57 -32.63
CA VAL A 1144 -12.91 -48.56 -31.75
C VAL A 1144 -11.61 -48.61 -32.57
N ASP A 1145 -10.57 -47.95 -32.08
CA ASP A 1145 -9.20 -47.99 -32.62
C ASP A 1145 -8.69 -49.44 -32.78
N PRO A 1146 -8.52 -49.96 -34.02
CA PRO A 1146 -8.12 -51.34 -34.24
C PRO A 1146 -6.76 -51.71 -33.63
N ARG A 1147 -5.90 -50.73 -33.33
CA ARG A 1147 -4.60 -50.95 -32.70
C ARG A 1147 -4.70 -51.40 -31.23
N LEU A 1148 -5.88 -51.31 -30.61
CA LEU A 1148 -6.12 -51.83 -29.26
C LEU A 1148 -6.31 -53.36 -29.22
N GLY A 1149 -6.59 -54.01 -30.36
CA GLY A 1149 -6.97 -55.43 -30.40
C GLY A 1149 -8.28 -55.68 -29.62
N GLU A 1150 -8.28 -56.64 -28.70
CA GLU A 1150 -9.39 -56.87 -27.74
C GLU A 1150 -9.07 -56.30 -26.34
N ASN A 1151 -8.03 -55.47 -26.18
CA ASN A 1151 -7.56 -54.98 -24.87
C ASN A 1151 -8.38 -53.80 -24.32
N TYR A 1152 -9.71 -53.93 -24.31
CA TYR A 1152 -10.63 -52.94 -23.72
C TYR A 1152 -11.92 -53.61 -23.22
N PRO A 1153 -12.44 -53.23 -22.03
CA PRO A 1153 -13.79 -53.62 -21.60
C PRO A 1153 -14.83 -52.82 -22.40
N ILE A 1154 -15.62 -53.50 -23.23
CA ILE A 1154 -16.62 -52.89 -24.14
C ILE A 1154 -17.64 -52.02 -23.40
N ASP A 1155 -18.00 -52.34 -22.15
CA ASP A 1155 -18.94 -51.55 -21.36
C ASP A 1155 -18.34 -50.19 -20.91
N SER A 1156 -17.02 -50.12 -20.71
CA SER A 1156 -16.32 -48.85 -20.49
C SER A 1156 -16.33 -47.99 -21.75
N VAL A 1157 -16.05 -48.61 -22.91
CA VAL A 1157 -16.14 -47.94 -24.23
C VAL A 1157 -17.55 -47.41 -24.49
N LEU A 1158 -18.59 -48.21 -24.21
CA LEU A 1158 -19.98 -47.82 -24.40
C LEU A 1158 -20.39 -46.67 -23.47
N LYS A 1159 -20.01 -46.72 -22.19
CA LYS A 1159 -20.26 -45.63 -21.23
C LYS A 1159 -19.56 -44.33 -21.64
N ILE A 1160 -18.32 -44.39 -22.14
CA ILE A 1160 -17.62 -43.19 -22.68
C ILE A 1160 -18.27 -42.70 -23.97
N ALA A 1161 -18.75 -43.57 -24.86
CA ALA A 1161 -19.48 -43.16 -26.07
C ALA A 1161 -20.81 -42.47 -25.72
N GLN A 1162 -21.52 -42.95 -24.71
CA GLN A 1162 -22.74 -42.34 -24.19
C GLN A 1162 -22.47 -41.00 -23.48
N LEU A 1163 -21.36 -40.88 -22.74
CA LEU A 1163 -20.91 -39.62 -22.14
C LEU A 1163 -20.51 -38.60 -23.23
N GLY A 1164 -19.83 -39.05 -24.29
CA GLY A 1164 -19.57 -38.26 -25.50
C GLY A 1164 -20.86 -37.70 -26.09
N ARG A 1165 -21.89 -38.55 -26.29
CA ARG A 1165 -23.21 -38.13 -26.77
C ARG A 1165 -23.87 -37.09 -25.86
N ALA A 1166 -23.81 -37.28 -24.54
CA ALA A 1166 -24.33 -36.29 -23.60
C ALA A 1166 -23.63 -34.93 -23.75
N CYS A 1167 -22.31 -34.94 -24.00
CA CYS A 1167 -21.53 -33.73 -24.25
C CYS A 1167 -21.81 -33.09 -25.62
N THR A 1168 -22.07 -33.88 -26.67
CA THR A 1168 -22.25 -33.39 -28.06
C THR A 1168 -23.70 -33.10 -28.47
N ARG A 1169 -24.65 -33.01 -27.52
CA ARG A 1169 -26.05 -32.63 -27.80
C ARG A 1169 -26.15 -31.23 -28.43
N ASP A 1170 -27.00 -31.07 -29.45
CA ASP A 1170 -27.19 -29.79 -30.13
C ASP A 1170 -27.62 -28.67 -29.17
N ASN A 1171 -28.59 -28.92 -28.29
CA ASN A 1171 -29.01 -27.95 -27.28
C ASN A 1171 -27.98 -27.88 -26.12
N PRO A 1172 -27.28 -26.74 -25.91
CA PRO A 1172 -26.24 -26.60 -24.89
C PRO A 1172 -26.75 -26.74 -23.45
N LEU A 1173 -28.04 -26.49 -23.20
CA LEU A 1173 -28.67 -26.67 -21.89
C LEU A 1173 -28.80 -28.15 -21.50
N LEU A 1174 -28.83 -29.07 -22.49
CA LEU A 1174 -28.96 -30.51 -22.27
C LEU A 1174 -27.60 -31.24 -22.14
N ARG A 1175 -26.49 -30.52 -22.30
CA ARG A 1175 -25.13 -31.02 -22.07
C ARG A 1175 -24.82 -30.98 -20.55
N PRO A 1176 -24.01 -31.90 -20.00
CA PRO A 1176 -23.60 -31.90 -18.59
C PRO A 1176 -22.70 -30.69 -18.23
N SER A 1177 -22.30 -30.57 -16.95
CA SER A 1177 -21.17 -29.71 -16.54
C SER A 1177 -19.86 -30.51 -16.53
N MET A 1178 -18.70 -29.83 -16.45
CA MET A 1178 -17.42 -30.52 -16.38
C MET A 1178 -17.28 -31.33 -15.09
N ARG A 1179 -17.82 -30.83 -13.96
CA ARG A 1179 -17.92 -31.59 -12.70
C ARG A 1179 -18.72 -32.89 -12.86
N SER A 1180 -19.85 -32.85 -13.57
CA SER A 1180 -20.63 -34.08 -13.86
C SER A 1180 -19.85 -35.08 -14.73
N ILE A 1181 -19.09 -34.57 -15.70
CA ILE A 1181 -18.21 -35.38 -16.58
C ILE A 1181 -17.07 -36.00 -15.77
N VAL A 1182 -16.44 -35.23 -14.88
CA VAL A 1182 -15.35 -35.69 -13.99
C VAL A 1182 -15.84 -36.82 -13.08
N VAL A 1183 -17.00 -36.67 -12.43
CA VAL A 1183 -17.61 -37.74 -11.61
C VAL A 1183 -17.83 -39.01 -12.44
N ALA A 1184 -18.45 -38.90 -13.62
CA ALA A 1184 -18.69 -40.05 -14.49
C ALA A 1184 -17.39 -40.75 -14.96
N LEU A 1185 -16.32 -39.98 -15.18
CA LEU A 1185 -15.01 -40.53 -15.55
C LEU A 1185 -14.24 -41.11 -14.36
N MET A 1186 -14.47 -40.66 -13.12
CA MET A 1186 -13.90 -41.30 -11.93
C MET A 1186 -14.46 -42.72 -11.75
N THR A 1187 -15.78 -42.89 -11.84
CA THR A 1187 -16.46 -44.22 -11.78
C THR A 1187 -16.05 -45.16 -12.92
N LEU A 1188 -15.44 -44.64 -13.99
CA LEU A 1188 -14.90 -45.42 -15.12
C LEU A 1188 -13.40 -45.72 -14.99
N SER A 1189 -12.74 -45.15 -13.99
CA SER A 1189 -11.28 -45.24 -13.80
C SER A 1189 -10.87 -46.03 -12.55
N SER A 1190 -11.82 -46.47 -11.72
CA SER A 1190 -11.56 -47.36 -10.57
C SER A 1190 -11.39 -48.82 -11.01
N PRO A 1191 -10.43 -49.57 -10.43
CA PRO A 1191 -10.41 -51.03 -10.54
C PRO A 1191 -11.57 -51.62 -9.73
N THR A 1192 -12.33 -52.55 -10.30
CA THR A 1192 -13.49 -53.17 -9.65
C THR A 1192 -13.10 -54.42 -8.88
N GLU A 1193 -12.37 -54.23 -7.77
CA GLU A 1193 -12.21 -55.22 -6.70
C GLU A 1193 -12.50 -54.49 -5.37
N ASP A 1194 -13.19 -55.18 -4.45
CA ASP A 1194 -13.61 -54.73 -3.10
C ASP A 1194 -14.45 -53.42 -3.00
N PHE A 1195 -15.77 -53.54 -3.20
CA PHE A 1195 -16.78 -52.61 -2.66
C PHE A 1195 -18.01 -53.39 -2.14
N ASP A 1196 -18.39 -53.15 -0.88
CA ASP A 1196 -19.54 -53.81 -0.24
C ASP A 1196 -20.90 -53.28 -0.73
N ASP A 1197 -21.86 -54.19 -0.83
CA ASP A 1197 -23.09 -54.12 -1.65
C ASP A 1197 -24.11 -53.01 -1.26
N GLU A 1198 -23.91 -52.30 -0.15
CA GLU A 1198 -24.80 -51.23 0.31
C GLU A 1198 -24.41 -49.83 -0.18
N THR A 1199 -23.12 -49.57 -0.49
CA THR A 1199 -22.68 -48.23 -0.95
C THR A 1199 -22.92 -48.00 -2.44
N ALA A 1200 -22.95 -49.06 -3.24
CA ALA A 1200 -23.15 -49.01 -4.69
C ALA A 1200 -24.50 -48.41 -5.14
N SER A 1201 -25.47 -48.26 -4.23
CA SER A 1201 -26.82 -47.77 -4.52
C SER A 1201 -26.85 -46.29 -4.94
N TYR A 1202 -26.18 -45.39 -4.20
CA TYR A 1202 -26.31 -43.95 -4.41
C TYR A 1202 -25.47 -43.41 -5.58
N GLU A 1203 -24.27 -43.95 -5.82
CA GLU A 1203 -23.40 -43.48 -6.92
C GLU A 1203 -23.92 -43.94 -8.28
N ASN A 1204 -24.44 -45.18 -8.38
CA ASN A 1204 -25.10 -45.65 -9.59
C ASN A 1204 -26.28 -44.76 -9.98
N GLN A 1205 -27.04 -44.21 -9.02
CA GLN A 1205 -28.18 -43.34 -9.32
C GLN A 1205 -27.78 -42.09 -10.13
N THR A 1206 -26.60 -41.52 -9.86
CA THR A 1206 -26.08 -40.35 -10.61
C THR A 1206 -25.63 -40.73 -12.01
N LEU A 1207 -24.93 -41.86 -12.15
CA LEU A 1207 -24.48 -42.37 -13.45
C LEU A 1207 -25.70 -42.79 -14.31
N ILE A 1208 -26.71 -43.43 -13.71
CA ILE A 1208 -27.97 -43.78 -14.36
C ILE A 1208 -28.70 -42.51 -14.79
N ASN A 1209 -28.82 -41.47 -13.97
CA ASN A 1209 -29.46 -40.21 -14.37
C ASN A 1209 -28.74 -39.51 -15.54
N LEU A 1210 -27.41 -39.60 -15.63
CA LEU A 1210 -26.64 -39.11 -16.79
C LEU A 1210 -26.83 -39.93 -18.07
N LEU A 1211 -27.05 -41.25 -17.94
CA LEU A 1211 -27.07 -42.19 -19.08
C LEU A 1211 -28.48 -42.63 -19.52
N SER A 1212 -29.53 -42.40 -18.71
CA SER A 1212 -30.90 -42.90 -18.94
C SER A 1212 -31.84 -41.95 -19.67
N VAL A 1213 -31.41 -40.72 -19.98
CA VAL A 1213 -32.22 -39.74 -20.73
C VAL A 1213 -32.31 -40.14 -22.21
N ARG A 1214 -33.32 -40.96 -22.53
CA ARG A 1214 -33.88 -41.14 -23.87
C ARG A 1214 -34.48 -39.84 -24.40
#